data_AF-A0AAV4G407-F1
#
_entry.id   AF-A0AAV4G407-F1
#
_cell.length_a   1.000
_cell.length_b   1.000
_cell.length_c   1.000
_cell.angle_alpha   90.00
_cell.angle_beta   90.00
_cell.angle_gamma   90.00
#
_symmetry.space_group_name_H-M   'P 1'
#
loop_
_entity.id
_entity.type
_entity.pdbx_description
1 polymer ?
#
loop_
_entity_poly.entity_id
_entity_poly.type
_entity_poly.pdbx_seq_one_letter_code
_entity_poly.pdbx_strand_id
1 'polypeptide(L)'
;MVRAVLAAIEMYTHTASCSKAEKKCKETLVEECSYLNNSTLLAYLNNSSNMAFCLEAFGVSISIQEGETSKQMKSIGLTLYNIPASENKASHIGSMVFTETFLDSRISCQGSTDVSSDYLILTSSIPRYQLWSMNGLSKQHTVSPPSVEVDHWGDMLMIQPDILMMGTWPAMLPAEKVVLTVWKHGISVQTLEYGYLLLHGTEMNSVSLYDGDSMTQVSLLTMELALTPDLSSRLPPHLSADADETGLFRIVFAFTPHTKAHTQLYGNVLPEWKNETRVPPVERLEHLEPDIEPIHYYLQNKLEILTGADKSSALKKCAADLPDLFGFLEHLTESCGLQNPVRRDVYQTLTGNLEEPHGKVGEKIVVTVIGGTPGSEKDTLASVLTSYNKNAINWLVYRQPDECNVDTGFLHRSMTAAVQTRNQWLLTKSTRVILIAPGFCDTTEVLRAMASHPDPAIETEFSVGTVTICIDPLNTFMEHKTILPCLMSQCAQGWVNNIVFTSQTTSPSETLDSIQMLIRSINTNVALLKAEAGNIKRSTDLDLIMSETAFKNPELQRARVLLKPDWSRDSVSALPCRPKMKDVVLRFTIPLEKHLTLIKLRGITKTFQSYPFLGNIYFVRGFLAFNGNPSIVDLQYTPLSDKLSIVETREQARGGQGDTLGKQPVYFMSFTGIGLEEQELKKILSSCVKQKPDRKKFLSRKDLTSKVIEKIHEKHHLDELPDGWFYNGSQFVSMTGERSQKHPSLEKFVQAYLDQKNAEIDRFNTRIESDSYVNLWD
;
A
#
# COMPACT_ATOMS: atom_id res chain seq x y z
N MET A 1 -9.32 -38.41 -20.41
CA MET A 1 -10.12 -37.64 -19.42
C MET A 1 -9.31 -36.55 -18.72
N VAL A 2 -8.15 -36.86 -18.13
CA VAL A 2 -7.31 -35.84 -17.47
C VAL A 2 -6.97 -34.67 -18.40
N ARG A 3 -6.40 -34.93 -19.59
CA ARG A 3 -6.11 -33.89 -20.61
C ARG A 3 -7.34 -33.01 -20.92
N ALA A 4 -8.50 -33.64 -21.11
CA ALA A 4 -9.75 -32.95 -21.41
C ALA A 4 -10.21 -32.00 -20.29
N VAL A 5 -10.14 -32.43 -19.03
CA VAL A 5 -10.52 -31.59 -17.88
C VAL A 5 -9.53 -30.45 -17.66
N LEU A 6 -8.22 -30.69 -17.81
CA LEU A 6 -7.21 -29.64 -17.70
C LEU A 6 -7.37 -28.58 -18.81
N ALA A 7 -7.60 -29.00 -20.05
CA ALA A 7 -7.90 -28.09 -21.16
C ALA A 7 -9.20 -27.29 -20.93
N ALA A 8 -10.18 -27.89 -20.25
CA ALA A 8 -11.41 -27.20 -19.87
C ALA A 8 -11.18 -26.13 -18.80
N ILE A 9 -10.32 -26.39 -17.80
CA ILE A 9 -9.92 -25.42 -16.77
C ILE A 9 -9.24 -24.21 -17.42
N GLU A 10 -8.28 -24.44 -18.31
CA GLU A 10 -7.58 -23.39 -19.03
C GLU A 10 -8.54 -22.55 -19.87
N MET A 11 -9.41 -23.20 -20.66
CA MET A 11 -10.41 -22.54 -21.48
C MET A 11 -11.40 -21.71 -20.64
N TYR A 12 -11.85 -22.26 -19.51
CA TYR A 12 -12.74 -21.55 -18.59
C TYR A 12 -12.04 -20.32 -17.99
N THR A 13 -10.80 -20.46 -17.53
CA THR A 13 -10.02 -19.38 -16.93
C THR A 13 -9.84 -18.19 -17.89
N HIS A 14 -9.58 -18.47 -19.16
CA HIS A 14 -9.42 -17.43 -20.18
C HIS A 14 -10.76 -16.77 -20.59
N THR A 15 -11.85 -17.54 -20.67
CA THR A 15 -13.11 -17.08 -21.26
C THR A 15 -14.22 -16.74 -20.25
N ALA A 16 -14.16 -17.28 -19.03
CA ALA A 16 -15.25 -17.42 -18.05
C ALA A 16 -16.55 -17.98 -18.64
N SER A 17 -16.44 -18.83 -19.67
CA SER A 17 -17.58 -19.44 -20.37
C SER A 17 -17.63 -20.93 -20.07
N CYS A 18 -18.71 -21.36 -19.42
CA CYS A 18 -18.96 -22.78 -19.13
C CYS A 18 -19.17 -23.56 -20.43
N SER A 19 -19.93 -22.98 -21.38
CA SER A 19 -20.20 -23.62 -22.66
C SER A 19 -18.95 -23.87 -23.51
N LYS A 20 -18.01 -22.91 -23.54
CA LYS A 20 -16.73 -23.06 -24.25
C LYS A 20 -15.83 -24.09 -23.57
N ALA A 21 -15.80 -24.11 -22.24
CA ALA A 21 -15.05 -25.10 -21.48
C ALA A 21 -15.59 -26.53 -21.71
N GLU A 22 -16.91 -26.72 -21.67
CA GLU A 22 -17.55 -27.99 -21.98
C GLU A 22 -17.23 -28.47 -23.40
N LYS A 23 -17.33 -27.56 -24.39
CA LYS A 23 -17.01 -27.86 -25.78
C LYS A 23 -15.55 -28.29 -25.94
N LYS A 24 -14.60 -27.53 -25.38
CA LYS A 24 -13.18 -27.86 -25.44
C LYS A 24 -12.85 -29.17 -24.74
N CYS A 25 -13.49 -29.45 -23.60
CA CYS A 25 -13.38 -30.72 -22.89
C CYS A 25 -13.77 -31.91 -23.79
N LYS A 26 -14.92 -31.82 -24.47
CA LYS A 26 -15.40 -32.89 -25.37
C LYS A 26 -14.50 -33.05 -26.59
N GLU A 27 -14.08 -31.95 -27.22
CA GLU A 27 -13.19 -31.97 -28.39
C GLU A 27 -11.86 -32.65 -28.05
N THR A 28 -11.20 -32.22 -26.97
CA THR A 28 -9.94 -32.83 -26.52
C THR A 28 -10.12 -34.29 -26.13
N LEU A 29 -11.25 -34.68 -25.51
CA LEU A 29 -11.48 -36.09 -25.21
C LEU A 29 -11.58 -36.96 -26.48
N VAL A 30 -12.30 -36.49 -27.50
CA VAL A 30 -12.49 -37.22 -28.76
C VAL A 30 -11.18 -37.30 -29.54
N GLU A 31 -10.43 -36.20 -29.58
CA GLU A 31 -9.10 -36.12 -30.20
C GLU A 31 -8.13 -37.15 -29.59
N GLU A 32 -7.99 -37.15 -28.26
CA GLU A 32 -7.11 -38.07 -27.54
C GLU A 32 -7.52 -39.54 -27.72
N CYS A 33 -8.82 -39.84 -27.73
CA CYS A 33 -9.31 -41.19 -27.97
C CYS A 33 -9.21 -41.63 -29.44
N SER A 34 -8.99 -40.71 -30.38
CA SER A 34 -8.83 -41.05 -31.81
C SER A 34 -7.52 -41.79 -32.08
N TYR A 35 -6.46 -41.50 -31.33
CA TYR A 35 -5.17 -42.19 -31.40
C TYR A 35 -5.26 -43.68 -31.05
N LEU A 36 -6.26 -44.09 -30.27
CA LEU A 36 -6.50 -45.50 -29.92
C LEU A 36 -7.12 -46.31 -31.07
N ASN A 37 -7.47 -45.68 -32.19
CA ASN A 37 -8.05 -46.32 -33.39
C ASN A 37 -9.28 -47.21 -33.11
N ASN A 38 -10.07 -46.89 -32.06
CA ASN A 38 -11.25 -47.65 -31.67
C ASN A 38 -12.56 -46.98 -32.13
N SER A 39 -13.11 -47.45 -33.25
CA SER A 39 -14.35 -46.91 -33.85
C SER A 39 -15.59 -47.05 -32.95
N THR A 40 -15.62 -48.06 -32.08
CA THR A 40 -16.74 -48.28 -31.15
C THR A 40 -16.71 -47.26 -30.02
N LEU A 41 -15.52 -46.95 -29.51
CA LEU A 41 -15.30 -45.91 -28.49
C LEU A 41 -15.63 -44.52 -29.04
N LEU A 42 -15.20 -44.19 -30.26
CA LEU A 42 -15.51 -42.90 -30.89
C LEU A 42 -17.01 -42.72 -31.13
N ALA A 43 -17.71 -43.76 -31.59
CA ALA A 43 -19.17 -43.72 -31.74
C ALA A 43 -19.87 -43.52 -30.39
N TYR A 44 -19.36 -44.14 -29.32
CA TYR A 44 -19.86 -43.97 -27.96
C TYR A 44 -19.66 -42.54 -27.43
N LEU A 45 -18.49 -41.93 -27.66
CA LEU A 45 -18.17 -40.57 -27.21
C LEU A 45 -18.96 -39.49 -27.96
N ASN A 46 -19.37 -39.75 -29.20
CA ASN A 46 -20.20 -38.80 -29.96
C ASN A 46 -21.63 -38.68 -29.43
N ASN A 47 -22.08 -39.60 -28.56
CA ASN A 47 -23.38 -39.51 -27.94
C ASN A 47 -23.33 -38.69 -26.64
N SER A 48 -23.99 -37.54 -26.63
CA SER A 48 -24.01 -36.61 -25.50
C SER A 48 -24.64 -37.19 -24.23
N SER A 49 -25.52 -38.20 -24.32
CA SER A 49 -26.12 -38.83 -23.13
C SER A 49 -25.14 -39.71 -22.34
N ASN A 50 -24.00 -40.06 -22.93
CA ASN A 50 -22.99 -40.89 -22.28
C ASN A 50 -22.00 -40.06 -21.44
N MET A 51 -22.08 -38.73 -21.51
CA MET A 51 -21.12 -37.84 -20.87
C MET A 51 -21.84 -36.75 -20.07
N ALA A 52 -21.40 -36.52 -18.83
CA ALA A 52 -21.83 -35.37 -18.04
C ALA A 52 -20.62 -34.50 -17.69
N PHE A 53 -20.71 -33.22 -18.07
CA PHE A 53 -19.76 -32.18 -17.67
C PHE A 53 -20.36 -31.41 -16.48
N CYS A 54 -19.54 -31.15 -15.47
CA CYS A 54 -19.94 -30.46 -14.26
C CYS A 54 -18.94 -29.33 -13.98
N LEU A 55 -19.44 -28.12 -13.75
CA LEU A 55 -18.69 -26.97 -13.29
C LEU A 55 -19.47 -26.32 -12.14
N GLU A 56 -18.89 -26.33 -10.94
CA GLU A 56 -19.54 -25.85 -9.71
C GLU A 56 -18.60 -24.93 -8.92
N ALA A 57 -19.19 -23.95 -8.22
CA ALA A 57 -18.47 -23.07 -7.28
C ALA A 57 -18.80 -23.46 -5.82
N PHE A 58 -17.80 -23.42 -4.95
CA PHE A 58 -17.97 -23.73 -3.53
C PHE A 58 -18.50 -22.50 -2.74
N GLY A 59 -19.47 -22.71 -1.85
CA GLY A 59 -19.91 -21.72 -0.84
C GLY A 59 -21.42 -21.54 -0.69
N VAL A 60 -22.18 -21.77 -1.76
CA VAL A 60 -23.64 -21.97 -1.85
C VAL A 60 -23.82 -22.62 -3.23
N SER A 61 -24.69 -23.63 -3.40
CA SER A 61 -24.93 -24.32 -4.68
C SER A 61 -25.52 -23.40 -5.77
N ILE A 62 -24.75 -22.40 -6.21
CA ILE A 62 -25.08 -21.43 -7.24
C ILE A 62 -24.40 -21.91 -8.50
N SER A 63 -25.17 -22.19 -9.55
CA SER A 63 -24.60 -22.46 -10.87
C SER A 63 -23.84 -21.22 -11.34
N ILE A 64 -22.58 -21.38 -11.71
CA ILE A 64 -21.77 -20.31 -12.31
C ILE A 64 -22.53 -19.78 -13.54
N GLN A 65 -22.83 -18.47 -13.56
CA GLN A 65 -23.49 -17.88 -14.71
C GLN A 65 -22.51 -17.70 -15.87
N GLU A 66 -23.01 -17.90 -17.08
CA GLU A 66 -22.21 -17.80 -18.30
C GLU A 66 -21.63 -16.39 -18.46
N GLY A 67 -20.30 -16.27 -18.49
CA GLY A 67 -19.60 -15.00 -18.67
C GLY A 67 -19.37 -14.20 -17.40
N GLU A 68 -19.86 -14.64 -16.24
CA GLU A 68 -19.55 -14.00 -14.96
C GLU A 68 -18.29 -14.59 -14.31
N THR A 69 -17.40 -13.71 -13.86
CA THR A 69 -16.20 -14.10 -13.12
C THR A 69 -16.53 -14.28 -11.64
N SER A 70 -16.35 -15.48 -11.11
CA SER A 70 -16.43 -15.74 -9.67
C SER A 70 -15.02 -15.87 -9.10
N LYS A 71 -14.75 -15.32 -7.91
CA LYS A 71 -13.46 -15.52 -7.20
C LYS A 71 -13.51 -16.69 -6.21
N GLN A 72 -14.59 -17.47 -6.26
CA GLN A 72 -14.74 -18.65 -5.43
C GLN A 72 -13.90 -19.79 -6.00
N MET A 73 -13.55 -20.73 -5.12
CA MET A 73 -13.01 -22.02 -5.50
C MET A 73 -14.01 -22.75 -6.39
N LYS A 74 -13.52 -23.38 -7.45
CA LYS A 74 -14.34 -24.08 -8.44
C LYS A 74 -13.92 -25.52 -8.59
N SER A 75 -14.86 -26.36 -9.00
CA SER A 75 -14.64 -27.75 -9.35
C SER A 75 -15.09 -27.97 -10.79
N ILE A 76 -14.22 -28.51 -11.65
CA ILE A 76 -14.58 -28.98 -12.99
C ILE A 76 -14.42 -30.49 -13.02
N GLY A 77 -15.45 -31.20 -13.50
CA GLY A 77 -15.44 -32.64 -13.64
C GLY A 77 -16.09 -33.14 -14.91
N LEU A 78 -15.68 -34.34 -15.31
CA LEU A 78 -16.24 -35.09 -16.42
C LEU A 78 -16.59 -36.49 -15.93
N THR A 79 -17.80 -36.94 -16.27
CA THR A 79 -18.27 -38.31 -16.01
C THR A 79 -18.65 -38.99 -17.30
N LEU A 80 -18.14 -40.20 -17.53
CA LEU A 80 -18.48 -41.09 -18.64
C LEU A 80 -19.31 -42.27 -18.10
N TYR A 81 -20.48 -42.50 -18.68
CA TYR A 81 -21.41 -43.55 -18.25
C TYR A 81 -21.45 -44.73 -19.22
N ASN A 82 -21.48 -45.96 -18.72
CA ASN A 82 -21.74 -47.16 -19.54
C ASN A 82 -20.69 -47.39 -20.66
N ILE A 83 -19.40 -47.27 -20.34
CA ILE A 83 -18.29 -47.45 -21.28
C ILE A 83 -18.35 -48.87 -21.90
N PRO A 84 -18.33 -49.02 -23.23
CA PRO A 84 -18.50 -50.32 -23.90
C PRO A 84 -17.26 -51.20 -23.75
N ALA A 85 -17.46 -52.51 -23.64
CA ALA A 85 -16.37 -53.49 -23.67
C ALA A 85 -15.81 -53.69 -25.09
N SER A 86 -14.48 -53.81 -25.21
CA SER A 86 -13.80 -54.03 -26.49
C SER A 86 -14.17 -55.38 -27.14
N GLU A 87 -14.48 -56.39 -26.33
CA GLU A 87 -14.72 -57.77 -26.79
C GLU A 87 -16.20 -58.09 -27.02
N ASN A 88 -17.13 -57.32 -26.43
CA ASN A 88 -18.56 -57.61 -26.53
C ASN A 88 -19.40 -56.32 -26.49
N LYS A 89 -20.01 -55.95 -27.62
CA LYS A 89 -20.73 -54.68 -27.84
C LYS A 89 -21.97 -54.49 -26.94
N ALA A 90 -22.46 -55.56 -26.30
CA ALA A 90 -23.64 -55.54 -25.44
C ALA A 90 -23.33 -55.42 -23.93
N SER A 91 -22.04 -55.50 -23.53
CA SER A 91 -21.63 -55.40 -22.12
C SER A 91 -20.88 -54.10 -21.85
N HIS A 92 -21.21 -53.45 -20.74
CA HIS A 92 -20.54 -52.23 -20.26
C HIS A 92 -19.46 -52.59 -19.22
N ILE A 93 -18.28 -52.00 -19.35
CA ILE A 93 -17.16 -52.17 -18.39
C ILE A 93 -17.46 -51.40 -17.09
N GLY A 94 -18.08 -50.23 -17.20
CA GLY A 94 -18.40 -49.38 -16.06
C GLY A 94 -18.53 -47.91 -16.44
N SER A 95 -18.38 -47.05 -15.44
CA SER A 95 -18.38 -45.58 -15.57
C SER A 95 -17.08 -45.02 -15.03
N MET A 96 -16.63 -43.89 -15.56
CA MET A 96 -15.39 -43.22 -15.13
C MET A 96 -15.67 -41.76 -14.79
N VAL A 97 -15.11 -41.27 -13.69
CA VAL A 97 -15.25 -39.87 -13.24
C VAL A 97 -13.88 -39.28 -12.96
N PHE A 98 -13.66 -38.05 -13.39
CA PHE A 98 -12.46 -37.29 -13.06
C PHE A 98 -12.84 -35.83 -12.80
N THR A 99 -12.38 -35.29 -11.68
CA THR A 99 -12.75 -33.96 -11.20
C THR A 99 -11.54 -33.29 -10.56
N GLU A 100 -11.38 -31.99 -10.80
CA GLU A 100 -10.29 -31.16 -10.29
C GLU A 100 -10.85 -29.90 -9.63
N THR A 101 -10.20 -29.47 -8.55
CA THR A 101 -10.54 -28.23 -7.84
C THR A 101 -9.45 -27.19 -8.07
N PHE A 102 -9.87 -25.97 -8.45
CA PHE A 102 -8.95 -24.91 -8.83
C PHE A 102 -9.42 -23.52 -8.38
N LEU A 103 -8.45 -22.60 -8.36
CA LEU A 103 -8.65 -21.16 -8.29
C LEU A 103 -8.22 -20.56 -9.62
N ASP A 104 -8.87 -19.49 -10.03
CA ASP A 104 -8.54 -18.70 -11.20
C ASP A 104 -8.36 -17.22 -10.80
N SER A 105 -7.57 -16.54 -11.60
CA SER A 105 -7.29 -15.13 -11.49
C SER A 105 -7.41 -14.52 -12.88
N ARG A 106 -8.14 -13.41 -13.02
CA ARG A 106 -8.46 -12.84 -14.32
C ARG A 106 -8.51 -11.32 -14.29
N ILE A 107 -7.87 -10.72 -15.28
CA ILE A 107 -7.90 -9.28 -15.57
C ILE A 107 -8.39 -9.15 -17.01
N SER A 108 -9.51 -8.45 -17.22
CA SER A 108 -10.11 -8.25 -18.55
C SER A 108 -10.03 -6.79 -18.96
N CYS A 109 -9.73 -6.53 -20.24
CA CYS A 109 -9.71 -5.17 -20.79
C CYS A 109 -11.09 -4.76 -21.33
N GLN A 110 -11.58 -3.59 -20.94
CA GLN A 110 -12.82 -3.00 -21.43
C GLN A 110 -12.71 -2.71 -22.92
N GLY A 111 -13.68 -3.19 -23.71
CA GLY A 111 -13.73 -2.96 -25.16
C GLY A 111 -12.63 -3.66 -25.97
N SER A 112 -11.91 -4.62 -25.38
CA SER A 112 -10.95 -5.49 -26.07
C SER A 112 -11.23 -6.96 -25.76
N THR A 113 -10.68 -7.86 -26.57
CA THR A 113 -10.64 -9.30 -26.29
C THR A 113 -9.44 -9.69 -25.41
N ASP A 114 -8.58 -8.72 -25.07
CA ASP A 114 -7.38 -8.97 -24.25
C ASP A 114 -7.77 -9.37 -22.83
N VAL A 115 -7.27 -10.53 -22.43
CA VAL A 115 -7.47 -11.12 -21.10
C VAL A 115 -6.11 -11.62 -20.61
N SER A 116 -5.75 -11.22 -19.41
CA SER A 116 -4.64 -11.82 -18.66
C SER A 116 -5.26 -12.71 -17.61
N SER A 117 -4.94 -13.99 -17.64
CA SER A 117 -5.53 -14.98 -16.76
C SER A 117 -4.51 -16.01 -16.32
N ASP A 118 -4.66 -16.46 -15.09
CA ASP A 118 -3.84 -17.50 -14.47
C ASP A 118 -4.71 -18.40 -13.60
N TYR A 119 -4.26 -19.63 -13.33
CA TYR A 119 -5.00 -20.59 -12.51
C TYR A 119 -4.08 -21.47 -11.67
N LEU A 120 -4.62 -21.94 -10.55
CA LEU A 120 -3.93 -22.85 -9.64
C LEU A 120 -4.83 -24.04 -9.32
N ILE A 121 -4.37 -25.24 -9.68
CA ILE A 121 -5.05 -26.50 -9.33
C ILE A 121 -4.64 -26.92 -7.93
N LEU A 122 -5.58 -26.87 -7.00
CA LEU A 122 -5.34 -27.16 -5.58
C LEU A 122 -5.14 -28.66 -5.31
N THR A 123 -5.71 -29.50 -6.16
CA THR A 123 -5.68 -30.96 -6.07
C THR A 123 -4.50 -31.59 -6.82
N SER A 124 -3.61 -30.79 -7.40
CA SER A 124 -2.44 -31.27 -8.17
C SER A 124 -1.40 -32.02 -7.34
N SER A 125 -1.42 -31.89 -6.01
CA SER A 125 -0.57 -32.65 -5.09
C SER A 125 -1.05 -34.10 -4.89
N ILE A 126 -2.25 -34.44 -5.34
CA ILE A 126 -2.79 -35.80 -5.30
C ILE A 126 -2.43 -36.50 -6.61
N PRO A 127 -1.83 -37.71 -6.56
CA PRO A 127 -1.56 -38.49 -7.77
C PRO A 127 -2.83 -38.67 -8.61
N ARG A 128 -2.80 -38.21 -9.86
CA ARG A 128 -3.92 -38.35 -10.80
C ARG A 128 -4.12 -39.78 -11.29
N TYR A 129 -3.12 -40.64 -11.08
CA TYR A 129 -3.13 -42.04 -11.44
C TYR A 129 -2.51 -42.87 -10.33
N GLN A 130 -3.15 -43.97 -9.97
CA GLN A 130 -2.65 -44.95 -9.02
C GLN A 130 -3.21 -46.32 -9.39
N LEU A 131 -2.41 -47.38 -9.30
CA LEU A 131 -2.81 -48.72 -9.76
C LEU A 131 -2.45 -49.75 -8.70
N TRP A 132 -3.43 -50.47 -8.15
CA TRP A 132 -3.17 -51.61 -7.26
C TRP A 132 -3.62 -52.93 -7.89
N SER A 133 -2.82 -53.98 -7.70
CA SER A 133 -3.19 -55.33 -8.13
C SER A 133 -4.27 -55.93 -7.21
N MET A 134 -5.36 -56.42 -7.79
CA MET A 134 -6.45 -57.12 -7.08
C MET A 134 -6.24 -58.65 -7.00
N ASN A 135 -5.16 -59.17 -7.60
CA ASN A 135 -4.88 -60.61 -7.65
C ASN A 135 -4.29 -61.12 -6.33
N GLY A 136 -5.12 -61.34 -5.32
CA GLY A 136 -4.77 -62.01 -4.06
C GLY A 136 -4.47 -63.52 -4.16
N LEU A 137 -4.25 -64.07 -5.36
CA LEU A 137 -4.09 -65.52 -5.60
C LEU A 137 -2.75 -65.95 -6.22
N SER A 138 -1.87 -65.04 -6.62
CA SER A 138 -0.48 -65.40 -6.88
C SER A 138 0.30 -65.32 -5.57
N LYS A 139 0.51 -66.48 -4.94
CA LYS A 139 1.57 -66.72 -3.95
C LYS A 139 2.98 -66.58 -4.60
N GLN A 140 3.23 -65.46 -5.28
CA GLN A 140 4.51 -65.07 -5.87
C GLN A 140 4.89 -63.62 -5.53
N HIS A 141 4.16 -62.93 -4.65
CA HIS A 141 4.71 -61.75 -3.97
C HIS A 141 5.52 -62.19 -2.76
N THR A 142 6.58 -62.94 -3.02
CA THR A 142 7.73 -62.92 -2.12
C THR A 142 8.34 -61.53 -2.18
N VAL A 143 8.72 -61.01 -1.02
CA VAL A 143 9.55 -59.81 -0.83
C VAL A 143 10.94 -59.97 -1.49
N SER A 144 11.25 -61.15 -2.04
CA SER A 144 12.43 -61.38 -2.86
C SER A 144 12.21 -60.88 -4.30
N PRO A 145 13.24 -60.25 -4.91
CA PRO A 145 13.22 -59.90 -6.33
C PRO A 145 12.85 -61.12 -7.18
N PRO A 146 12.23 -60.95 -8.37
CA PRO A 146 12.07 -62.05 -9.31
C PRO A 146 13.41 -62.78 -9.44
N SER A 147 13.38 -64.12 -9.56
CA SER A 147 14.60 -64.89 -9.83
C SER A 147 15.05 -64.60 -11.25
N VAL A 148 15.71 -63.46 -11.42
CA VAL A 148 16.25 -62.99 -12.68
C VAL A 148 17.50 -63.84 -12.98
N GLU A 149 17.57 -64.42 -14.18
CA GLU A 149 18.76 -65.17 -14.61
C GLU A 149 19.96 -64.21 -14.67
N VAL A 150 20.94 -64.42 -13.78
CA VAL A 150 22.15 -63.58 -13.66
C VAL A 150 22.92 -63.54 -14.99
N ASP A 151 22.88 -64.62 -15.78
CA ASP A 151 23.52 -64.66 -17.10
C ASP A 151 22.86 -63.72 -18.13
N HIS A 152 21.56 -63.42 -17.95
CA HIS A 152 20.79 -62.58 -18.86
C HIS A 152 20.87 -61.09 -18.46
N TRP A 153 20.83 -60.78 -17.17
CA TRP A 153 20.80 -59.39 -16.66
C TRP A 153 22.13 -58.86 -16.13
N GLY A 154 23.08 -59.76 -15.87
CA GLY A 154 24.39 -59.47 -15.32
C GLY A 154 24.38 -59.13 -13.83
N ASP A 155 25.53 -58.68 -13.31
CA ASP A 155 25.69 -58.33 -11.90
C ASP A 155 24.85 -57.13 -11.49
N MET A 156 24.42 -57.10 -10.22
CA MET A 156 23.68 -55.98 -9.64
C MET A 156 24.62 -54.84 -9.28
N LEU A 157 24.37 -53.64 -9.81
CA LEU A 157 25.22 -52.45 -9.65
C LEU A 157 24.73 -51.52 -8.52
N MET A 158 23.41 -51.39 -8.38
CA MET A 158 22.75 -50.51 -7.41
C MET A 158 21.37 -51.04 -7.04
N ILE A 159 20.99 -50.91 -5.76
CA ILE A 159 19.61 -51.07 -5.29
C ILE A 159 19.29 -49.97 -4.29
N GLN A 160 18.31 -49.13 -4.61
CA GLN A 160 17.95 -47.97 -3.78
C GLN A 160 16.44 -47.77 -3.70
N PRO A 161 15.89 -47.59 -2.48
CA PRO A 161 14.50 -47.18 -2.31
C PRO A 161 14.33 -45.68 -2.55
N ASP A 162 13.06 -45.24 -2.60
CA ASP A 162 12.66 -43.83 -2.65
C ASP A 162 13.18 -43.04 -3.88
N ILE A 163 13.50 -43.72 -4.98
CA ILE A 163 13.78 -43.05 -6.26
C ILE A 163 12.48 -42.54 -6.85
N LEU A 164 12.49 -41.32 -7.36
CA LEU A 164 11.32 -40.74 -8.02
C LEU A 164 11.31 -41.17 -9.49
N MET A 165 10.22 -41.79 -9.92
CA MET A 165 9.96 -42.21 -11.29
C MET A 165 8.74 -41.49 -11.85
N MET A 166 8.84 -41.02 -13.10
CA MET A 166 7.73 -40.39 -13.83
C MET A 166 7.92 -40.48 -15.34
N GLY A 167 6.84 -40.23 -16.09
CA GLY A 167 6.92 -39.93 -17.53
C GLY A 167 7.21 -38.45 -17.78
N THR A 168 7.23 -38.04 -19.05
CA THR A 168 7.50 -36.64 -19.46
C THR A 168 6.33 -35.69 -19.29
N TRP A 169 5.11 -36.19 -19.08
CA TRP A 169 3.94 -35.34 -18.97
C TRP A 169 3.82 -34.74 -17.54
N PRO A 170 4.02 -33.42 -17.35
CA PRO A 170 4.07 -32.83 -16.00
C PRO A 170 2.74 -32.92 -15.25
N ALA A 171 1.62 -33.08 -15.98
CA ALA A 171 0.33 -33.27 -15.34
C ALA A 171 0.18 -34.64 -14.67
N MET A 172 1.14 -35.57 -14.77
CA MET A 172 1.10 -36.81 -13.99
C MET A 172 1.81 -36.69 -12.63
N LEU A 173 2.44 -35.54 -12.33
CA LEU A 173 3.00 -35.27 -11.01
C LEU A 173 1.91 -35.31 -9.92
N PRO A 174 2.27 -35.63 -8.65
CA PRO A 174 3.63 -35.92 -8.15
C PRO A 174 4.21 -37.26 -8.62
N ALA A 175 5.53 -37.34 -8.68
CA ALA A 175 6.26 -38.54 -9.10
C ALA A 175 6.08 -39.74 -8.15
N GLU A 176 6.09 -40.94 -8.72
CA GLU A 176 5.98 -42.20 -7.95
C GLU A 176 7.30 -42.52 -7.25
N LYS A 177 7.23 -42.99 -6.01
CA LYS A 177 8.40 -43.50 -5.28
C LYS A 177 8.57 -44.98 -5.52
N VAL A 178 9.73 -45.35 -6.07
CA VAL A 178 10.03 -46.73 -6.45
C VAL A 178 11.33 -47.24 -5.84
N VAL A 179 11.45 -48.56 -5.74
CA VAL A 179 12.75 -49.20 -5.49
C VAL A 179 13.38 -49.49 -6.84
N LEU A 180 14.42 -48.74 -7.17
CA LEU A 180 15.17 -48.92 -8.41
C LEU A 180 16.36 -49.85 -8.17
N THR A 181 16.42 -50.93 -8.95
CA THR A 181 17.59 -51.80 -9.03
C THR A 181 18.20 -51.69 -10.42
N VAL A 182 19.47 -51.34 -10.48
CA VAL A 182 20.23 -51.24 -11.73
C VAL A 182 21.15 -52.44 -11.86
N TRP A 183 21.04 -53.12 -12.99
CA TRP A 183 21.82 -54.27 -13.38
C TRP A 183 22.84 -53.89 -14.44
N LYS A 184 23.81 -54.77 -14.70
CA LYS A 184 24.78 -54.56 -15.77
C LYS A 184 24.12 -54.43 -17.15
N HIS A 185 23.05 -55.17 -17.41
CA HIS A 185 22.39 -55.20 -18.73
C HIS A 185 20.98 -54.58 -18.76
N GLY A 186 20.53 -53.88 -17.71
CA GLY A 186 19.20 -53.29 -17.68
C GLY A 186 18.80 -52.75 -16.30
N ILE A 187 17.52 -52.46 -16.12
CA ILE A 187 16.95 -52.00 -14.84
C ILE A 187 15.71 -52.79 -14.45
N SER A 188 15.47 -52.88 -13.16
CA SER A 188 14.21 -53.35 -12.61
C SER A 188 13.66 -52.36 -11.59
N VAL A 189 12.40 -52.00 -11.77
CA VAL A 189 11.66 -51.12 -10.88
C VAL A 189 10.67 -51.95 -10.08
N GLN A 190 10.68 -51.80 -8.77
CA GLN A 190 9.72 -52.43 -7.88
C GLN A 190 8.81 -51.37 -7.24
N THR A 191 7.50 -51.59 -7.35
CA THR A 191 6.46 -50.77 -6.73
C THR A 191 5.60 -51.64 -5.82
N LEU A 192 5.10 -51.04 -4.74
CA LEU A 192 4.21 -51.73 -3.80
C LEU A 192 2.82 -51.98 -4.40
N GLU A 193 2.46 -51.23 -5.44
CA GLU A 193 1.08 -51.17 -5.93
C GLU A 193 0.83 -52.21 -7.04
N TYR A 194 1.74 -52.33 -8.01
CA TYR A 194 1.57 -53.22 -9.16
C TYR A 194 2.75 -54.16 -9.43
N GLY A 195 3.78 -54.19 -8.57
CA GLY A 195 4.81 -55.23 -8.60
C GLY A 195 6.11 -54.80 -9.28
N TYR A 196 6.58 -55.59 -10.25
CA TYR A 196 7.89 -55.38 -10.89
C TYR A 196 7.74 -54.99 -12.36
N LEU A 197 8.49 -53.96 -12.77
CA LEU A 197 8.74 -53.61 -14.16
C LEU A 197 10.21 -53.93 -14.48
N LEU A 198 10.42 -54.72 -15.52
CA LEU A 198 11.74 -55.16 -15.98
C LEU A 198 12.02 -54.53 -17.35
N LEU A 199 13.10 -53.77 -17.48
CA LEU A 199 13.54 -53.16 -18.74
C LEU A 199 14.98 -53.60 -19.04
N HIS A 200 15.15 -54.44 -20.06
CA HIS A 200 16.47 -54.86 -20.53
C HIS A 200 17.06 -53.80 -21.47
N GLY A 201 18.38 -53.67 -21.51
CA GLY A 201 19.07 -52.65 -22.32
C GLY A 201 18.76 -52.71 -23.82
N THR A 202 18.42 -53.89 -24.34
CA THR A 202 17.97 -54.06 -25.74
C THR A 202 16.61 -53.47 -26.05
N GLU A 203 15.80 -53.18 -25.02
CA GLU A 203 14.50 -52.53 -25.15
C GLU A 203 14.62 -50.99 -25.07
N MET A 204 15.81 -50.48 -24.70
CA MET A 204 16.11 -49.05 -24.57
C MET A 204 16.63 -48.50 -25.90
N ASN A 205 16.02 -47.43 -26.40
CA ASN A 205 16.47 -46.76 -27.62
C ASN A 205 17.66 -45.85 -27.34
N SER A 206 17.57 -45.06 -26.27
CA SER A 206 18.62 -44.15 -25.81
C SER A 206 18.56 -43.98 -24.29
N VAL A 207 19.70 -43.64 -23.70
CA VAL A 207 19.81 -43.34 -22.27
C VAL A 207 20.58 -42.04 -22.14
N SER A 208 20.01 -41.07 -21.43
CA SER A 208 20.63 -39.76 -21.21
C SER A 208 20.65 -39.39 -19.73
N LEU A 209 21.68 -38.62 -19.35
CA LEU A 209 21.90 -38.14 -17.99
C LEU A 209 22.04 -36.62 -18.01
N TYR A 210 21.13 -35.94 -17.32
CA TYR A 210 21.31 -34.54 -16.95
C TYR A 210 21.87 -34.45 -15.54
N ASP A 211 23.03 -33.82 -15.42
CA ASP A 211 23.79 -33.72 -14.17
C ASP A 211 23.69 -32.31 -13.54
N GLY A 212 23.29 -31.30 -14.31
CA GLY A 212 23.40 -29.91 -13.88
C GLY A 212 24.82 -29.58 -13.42
N ASP A 213 24.96 -29.20 -12.14
CA ASP A 213 26.24 -28.95 -11.43
C ASP A 213 26.69 -30.10 -10.50
N SER A 214 26.15 -31.31 -10.67
CA SER A 214 26.46 -32.58 -9.97
C SER A 214 26.27 -32.66 -8.45
N MET A 215 26.20 -31.53 -7.74
CA MET A 215 26.19 -31.54 -6.26
C MET A 215 25.12 -30.64 -5.65
N THR A 216 24.51 -29.75 -6.42
CA THR A 216 23.51 -28.79 -5.93
C THR A 216 22.15 -28.96 -6.58
N GLN A 217 22.08 -29.71 -7.68
CA GLN A 217 20.88 -29.90 -8.49
C GLN A 217 20.44 -31.36 -8.52
N VAL A 218 19.17 -31.59 -8.83
CA VAL A 218 18.61 -32.94 -9.02
C VAL A 218 19.13 -33.51 -10.34
N SER A 219 19.83 -34.65 -10.28
CA SER A 219 20.26 -35.36 -11.50
C SER A 219 19.13 -36.19 -12.07
N LEU A 220 18.96 -36.18 -13.40
CA LEU A 220 17.90 -36.93 -14.09
C LEU A 220 18.51 -37.97 -15.02
N LEU A 221 18.11 -39.23 -14.86
CA LEU A 221 18.40 -40.31 -15.79
C LEU A 221 17.14 -40.57 -16.63
N THR A 222 17.22 -40.28 -17.91
CA THR A 222 16.11 -40.42 -18.86
C THR A 222 16.36 -41.60 -19.77
N MET A 223 15.32 -42.41 -20.00
CA MET A 223 15.37 -43.58 -20.88
C MET A 223 14.27 -43.45 -21.92
N GLU A 224 14.65 -43.47 -23.20
CA GLU A 224 13.71 -43.47 -24.31
C GLU A 224 13.39 -44.90 -24.74
N LEU A 225 12.11 -45.20 -24.89
CA LEU A 225 11.57 -46.53 -25.13
C LEU A 225 10.56 -46.48 -26.27
N ALA A 226 10.51 -47.53 -27.09
CA ALA A 226 9.44 -47.72 -28.07
C ALA A 226 8.32 -48.59 -27.48
N LEU A 227 7.07 -48.13 -27.60
CA LEU A 227 5.90 -48.84 -27.09
C LEU A 227 5.57 -50.06 -27.97
N THR A 228 6.18 -51.21 -27.64
CA THR A 228 5.87 -52.49 -28.27
C THR A 228 4.65 -53.17 -27.61
N PRO A 229 3.94 -54.09 -28.28
CA PRO A 229 2.80 -54.81 -27.70
C PRO A 229 3.14 -55.63 -26.45
N ASP A 230 4.38 -56.11 -26.34
CA ASP A 230 4.84 -56.81 -25.14
C ASP A 230 5.06 -55.83 -23.99
N LEU A 231 5.74 -54.71 -24.25
CA LEU A 231 6.00 -53.68 -23.26
C LEU A 231 4.69 -53.04 -22.76
N SER A 232 3.73 -52.78 -23.64
CA SER A 232 2.44 -52.18 -23.27
C SER A 232 1.60 -53.05 -22.33
N SER A 233 1.81 -54.37 -22.34
CA SER A 233 1.15 -55.30 -21.42
C SER A 233 1.76 -55.30 -20.01
N ARG A 234 3.03 -54.90 -19.88
CA ARG A 234 3.80 -54.88 -18.62
C ARG A 234 3.91 -53.47 -18.03
N LEU A 235 3.83 -52.44 -18.86
CA LEU A 235 4.04 -51.05 -18.47
C LEU A 235 2.76 -50.43 -17.89
N PRO A 236 2.85 -49.71 -16.76
CA PRO A 236 1.79 -48.86 -16.29
C PRO A 236 1.37 -47.82 -17.36
N PRO A 237 0.07 -47.73 -17.70
CA PRO A 237 -0.41 -46.84 -18.75
C PRO A 237 -0.03 -45.36 -18.58
N HIS A 238 0.19 -44.88 -17.36
CA HIS A 238 0.52 -43.48 -17.08
C HIS A 238 1.96 -43.11 -17.50
N LEU A 239 2.89 -44.08 -17.58
CA LEU A 239 4.28 -43.83 -17.99
C LEU A 239 4.41 -43.64 -19.51
N SER A 240 3.52 -44.27 -20.29
CA SER A 240 3.43 -44.10 -21.74
C SER A 240 2.33 -43.13 -22.16
N ALA A 241 1.77 -42.35 -21.24
CA ALA A 241 0.66 -41.44 -21.54
C ALA A 241 1.04 -40.35 -22.56
N ASP A 242 2.33 -40.03 -22.65
CA ASP A 242 2.90 -39.00 -23.52
C ASP A 242 3.68 -39.59 -24.70
N ALA A 243 3.36 -40.82 -25.09
CA ALA A 243 3.97 -41.41 -26.27
C ALA A 243 3.66 -40.58 -27.52
N ASP A 244 4.69 -40.33 -28.33
CA ASP A 244 4.56 -39.58 -29.57
C ASP A 244 3.81 -40.38 -30.66
N GLU A 245 3.59 -39.76 -31.83
CA GLU A 245 2.93 -40.42 -32.96
C GLU A 245 3.67 -41.67 -33.47
N THR A 246 4.96 -41.81 -33.15
CA THR A 246 5.79 -42.97 -33.49
C THR A 246 5.80 -44.04 -32.41
N GLY A 247 5.15 -43.77 -31.26
CA GLY A 247 5.09 -44.64 -30.09
C GLY A 247 6.32 -44.57 -29.19
N LEU A 248 7.19 -43.57 -29.36
CA LEU A 248 8.32 -43.30 -28.47
C LEU A 248 7.85 -42.54 -27.25
N PHE A 249 8.34 -42.95 -26.08
CA PHE A 249 8.07 -42.27 -24.81
C PHE A 249 9.31 -42.35 -23.92
N ARG A 250 9.36 -41.51 -22.88
CA ARG A 250 10.51 -41.42 -21.99
C ARG A 250 10.11 -41.64 -20.54
N ILE A 251 10.93 -42.41 -19.83
CA ILE A 251 10.84 -42.58 -18.38
C ILE A 251 12.00 -41.83 -17.74
N VAL A 252 11.69 -41.05 -16.71
CA VAL A 252 12.64 -40.22 -15.98
C VAL A 252 12.80 -40.75 -14.56
N PHE A 253 14.04 -40.98 -14.15
CA PHE A 253 14.42 -41.28 -12.77
C PHE A 253 15.20 -40.10 -12.19
N ALA A 254 14.73 -39.57 -11.06
CA ALA A 254 15.37 -38.43 -10.42
C ALA A 254 16.20 -38.85 -9.20
N PHE A 255 17.43 -38.33 -9.12
CA PHE A 255 18.40 -38.60 -8.09
C PHE A 255 18.69 -37.33 -7.30
N THR A 256 18.36 -37.34 -6.01
CA THR A 256 18.65 -36.22 -5.12
C THR A 256 20.16 -36.16 -4.79
N PRO A 257 20.81 -34.98 -4.85
CA PRO A 257 22.22 -34.85 -4.54
C PRO A 257 22.53 -35.24 -3.10
N HIS A 258 23.78 -35.63 -2.83
CA HIS A 258 24.27 -36.12 -1.53
C HIS A 258 23.59 -37.38 -0.98
N THR A 259 22.75 -38.06 -1.75
CA THR A 259 22.16 -39.35 -1.36
C THR A 259 23.06 -40.53 -1.74
N LYS A 260 22.87 -41.66 -1.06
CA LYS A 260 23.55 -42.93 -1.40
C LYS A 260 23.27 -43.35 -2.84
N ALA A 261 22.05 -43.11 -3.32
CA ALA A 261 21.66 -43.40 -4.71
C ALA A 261 22.46 -42.58 -5.71
N HIS A 262 22.58 -41.28 -5.48
CA HIS A 262 23.40 -40.41 -6.29
C HIS A 262 24.87 -40.88 -6.30
N THR A 263 25.47 -41.16 -5.14
CA THR A 263 26.86 -41.67 -5.08
C THR A 263 27.05 -42.99 -5.83
N GLN A 264 26.09 -43.92 -5.76
CA GLN A 264 26.17 -45.21 -6.46
C GLN A 264 25.92 -45.09 -7.96
N LEU A 265 25.10 -44.14 -8.42
CA LEU A 265 24.92 -43.85 -9.84
C LEU A 265 26.28 -43.49 -10.48
N TYR A 266 27.00 -42.50 -9.93
CA TYR A 266 28.29 -42.08 -10.47
C TYR A 266 29.43 -43.07 -10.18
N GLY A 267 29.40 -43.76 -9.04
CA GLY A 267 30.48 -44.65 -8.60
C GLY A 267 30.42 -46.07 -9.18
N ASN A 268 29.22 -46.62 -9.37
CA ASN A 268 29.03 -48.03 -9.77
C ASN A 268 28.36 -48.16 -11.13
N VAL A 269 27.31 -47.38 -11.41
CA VAL A 269 26.47 -47.57 -12.61
C VAL A 269 27.15 -47.02 -13.86
N LEU A 270 27.45 -45.72 -13.87
CA LEU A 270 28.00 -45.04 -15.06
C LEU A 270 29.33 -45.65 -15.55
N PRO A 271 30.29 -46.07 -14.68
CA PRO A 271 31.53 -46.69 -15.14
C PRO A 271 31.33 -48.06 -15.81
N GLU A 272 30.39 -48.88 -15.32
CA GLU A 272 30.09 -50.19 -15.89
C GLU A 272 29.31 -50.06 -17.20
N TRP A 273 28.28 -49.22 -17.24
CA TRP A 273 27.50 -48.98 -18.45
C TRP A 273 28.30 -48.33 -19.58
N LYS A 274 29.35 -47.56 -19.26
CA LYS A 274 30.27 -47.01 -20.28
C LYS A 274 30.98 -48.08 -21.10
N ASN A 275 31.23 -49.25 -20.51
CA ASN A 275 31.96 -50.36 -21.16
C ASN A 275 31.02 -51.48 -21.64
N GLU A 276 29.70 -51.33 -21.44
CA GLU A 276 28.71 -52.34 -21.79
C GLU A 276 28.15 -52.11 -23.20
N THR A 277 27.94 -53.20 -23.93
CA THR A 277 27.42 -53.16 -25.32
C THR A 277 25.92 -53.42 -25.41
N ARG A 278 25.34 -54.03 -24.37
CA ARG A 278 23.92 -54.41 -24.31
C ARG A 278 23.00 -53.28 -23.84
N VAL A 279 23.56 -52.20 -23.30
CA VAL A 279 22.85 -50.99 -22.89
C VAL A 279 23.30 -49.86 -23.82
N PRO A 280 22.40 -48.97 -24.29
CA PRO A 280 22.81 -47.80 -25.05
C PRO A 280 23.82 -46.95 -24.26
N PRO A 281 24.80 -46.31 -24.94
CA PRO A 281 25.76 -45.45 -24.27
C PRO A 281 25.02 -44.29 -23.60
N VAL A 282 25.35 -44.01 -22.33
CA VAL A 282 24.75 -42.92 -21.58
C VAL A 282 25.26 -41.58 -22.13
N GLU A 283 24.39 -40.81 -22.76
CA GLU A 283 24.69 -39.47 -23.26
C GLU A 283 24.53 -38.45 -22.13
N ARG A 284 25.55 -37.60 -21.93
CA ARG A 284 25.48 -36.52 -20.93
C ARG A 284 24.91 -35.26 -21.57
N LEU A 285 23.78 -34.79 -21.06
CA LEU A 285 23.11 -33.60 -21.54
C LEU A 285 23.69 -32.34 -20.88
N GLU A 286 24.07 -31.35 -21.70
CA GLU A 286 24.50 -30.02 -21.22
C GLU A 286 23.30 -29.11 -20.89
N HIS A 287 22.19 -29.31 -21.60
CA HIS A 287 20.95 -28.54 -21.45
C HIS A 287 19.76 -29.49 -21.36
N LEU A 288 18.74 -29.09 -20.59
CA LEU A 288 17.49 -29.84 -20.50
C LEU A 288 16.67 -29.65 -21.77
N GLU A 289 16.02 -30.72 -22.21
CA GLU A 289 15.04 -30.64 -23.29
C GLU A 289 13.73 -29.98 -22.78
N PRO A 290 12.96 -29.29 -23.65
CA PRO A 290 11.80 -28.50 -23.23
C PRO A 290 10.67 -29.29 -22.56
N ASP A 291 10.57 -30.59 -22.84
CA ASP A 291 9.60 -31.53 -22.26
C ASP A 291 9.97 -31.92 -20.82
N ILE A 292 11.27 -31.95 -20.48
CA ILE A 292 11.78 -32.38 -19.17
C ILE A 292 12.03 -31.17 -18.24
N GLU A 293 12.25 -29.98 -18.79
CA GLU A 293 12.50 -28.75 -18.02
C GLU A 293 11.44 -28.45 -16.93
N PRO A 294 10.11 -28.55 -17.19
CA PRO A 294 9.11 -28.30 -16.16
C PRO A 294 9.17 -29.31 -15.00
N ILE A 295 9.50 -30.57 -15.32
CA ILE A 295 9.65 -31.63 -14.33
C ILE A 295 10.88 -31.37 -13.45
N HIS A 296 12.01 -31.03 -14.08
CA HIS A 296 13.23 -30.68 -13.36
C HIS A 296 12.97 -29.48 -12.42
N TYR A 297 12.31 -28.43 -12.92
CA TYR A 297 11.95 -27.26 -12.11
C TYR A 297 11.10 -27.63 -10.89
N TYR A 298 10.07 -28.47 -11.06
CA TYR A 298 9.26 -28.98 -9.95
C TYR A 298 10.10 -29.70 -8.89
N LEU A 299 10.96 -30.62 -9.32
CA LEU A 299 11.81 -31.43 -8.43
C LEU A 299 12.87 -30.59 -7.72
N GLN A 300 13.48 -29.64 -8.43
CA GLN A 300 14.49 -28.73 -7.90
C GLN A 300 13.88 -27.79 -6.85
N ASN A 301 12.72 -27.20 -7.13
CA ASN A 301 12.01 -26.35 -6.17
C ASN A 301 11.64 -27.14 -4.90
N LYS A 302 11.19 -28.38 -5.05
CA LYS A 302 10.91 -29.29 -3.93
C LYS A 302 12.16 -29.56 -3.10
N LEU A 303 13.31 -29.79 -3.73
CA LEU A 303 14.60 -29.98 -3.06
C LEU A 303 15.02 -28.74 -2.25
N GLU A 304 14.95 -27.56 -2.84
CA GLU A 304 15.34 -26.29 -2.21
C GLU A 304 14.50 -25.99 -0.96
N ILE A 305 13.18 -26.22 -1.05
CA ILE A 305 12.27 -25.99 0.09
C ILE A 305 12.52 -27.00 1.21
N LEU A 306 12.78 -28.28 0.87
CA LEU A 306 13.05 -29.33 1.85
C LEU A 306 14.41 -29.16 2.54
N THR A 307 15.43 -28.70 1.83
CA THR A 307 16.77 -28.43 2.38
C THR A 307 16.82 -27.14 3.22
N GLY A 308 15.97 -26.14 2.93
CA GLY A 308 15.85 -24.88 3.67
C GLY A 308 14.79 -24.84 4.77
N ALA A 309 14.20 -25.98 5.15
CA ALA A 309 12.93 -26.05 5.90
C ALA A 309 12.96 -25.49 7.35
N ASP A 310 14.12 -25.31 7.96
CA ASP A 310 14.26 -24.90 9.37
C ASP A 310 13.77 -23.46 9.66
N LYS A 311 13.51 -22.64 8.62
CA LYS A 311 13.01 -21.26 8.76
C LYS A 311 11.88 -20.87 7.79
N SER A 312 11.27 -21.83 7.09
CA SER A 312 10.27 -21.52 6.04
C SER A 312 8.87 -21.29 6.61
N SER A 313 8.17 -20.28 6.08
CA SER A 313 6.76 -20.02 6.40
C SER A 313 5.86 -21.17 5.92
N ALA A 314 4.69 -21.33 6.53
CA ALA A 314 3.72 -22.37 6.12
C ALA A 314 3.38 -22.30 4.62
N LEU A 315 3.25 -21.09 4.06
CA LEU A 315 2.99 -20.87 2.64
C LEU A 315 4.15 -21.35 1.74
N LYS A 316 5.40 -21.13 2.16
CA LYS A 316 6.58 -21.63 1.44
C LYS A 316 6.64 -23.15 1.46
N LYS A 317 6.15 -23.80 2.51
CA LYS A 317 6.06 -25.27 2.56
C LYS A 317 5.03 -25.80 1.57
N CYS A 318 3.87 -25.15 1.44
CA CYS A 318 2.85 -25.53 0.44
C CYS A 318 3.36 -25.39 -1.00
N ALA A 319 4.25 -24.43 -1.28
CA ALA A 319 4.83 -24.24 -2.61
C ALA A 319 5.70 -25.42 -3.09
N ALA A 320 6.13 -26.31 -2.18
CA ALA A 320 6.87 -27.52 -2.56
C ALA A 320 5.99 -28.54 -3.31
N ASP A 321 4.68 -28.54 -3.03
CA ASP A 321 3.71 -29.41 -3.69
C ASP A 321 2.90 -28.67 -4.75
N LEU A 322 2.94 -27.33 -4.76
CA LEU A 322 2.28 -26.44 -5.72
C LEU A 322 3.32 -25.47 -6.31
N PRO A 323 4.06 -25.85 -7.36
CA PRO A 323 5.17 -25.04 -7.90
C PRO A 323 4.72 -23.66 -8.39
N ASP A 324 3.50 -23.57 -8.96
CA ASP A 324 2.96 -22.34 -9.55
C ASP A 324 2.29 -21.41 -8.51
N LEU A 325 2.30 -21.79 -7.23
CA LEU A 325 1.59 -21.05 -6.18
C LEU A 325 2.00 -19.57 -6.09
N PHE A 326 3.30 -19.27 -6.12
CA PHE A 326 3.77 -17.90 -5.99
C PHE A 326 3.51 -17.05 -7.24
N GLY A 327 3.63 -17.64 -8.44
CA GLY A 327 3.26 -16.97 -9.68
C GLY A 327 1.77 -16.63 -9.71
N PHE A 328 0.93 -17.60 -9.33
CA PHE A 328 -0.50 -17.40 -9.20
C PHE A 328 -0.85 -16.33 -8.16
N LEU A 329 -0.19 -16.32 -6.99
CA LEU A 329 -0.43 -15.32 -5.94
C LEU A 329 -0.03 -13.90 -6.38
N GLU A 330 1.02 -13.77 -7.19
CA GLU A 330 1.41 -12.49 -7.80
C GLU A 330 0.29 -11.97 -8.70
N HIS A 331 -0.18 -12.80 -9.64
CA HIS A 331 -1.29 -12.44 -10.53
C HIS A 331 -2.60 -12.20 -9.77
N LEU A 332 -2.89 -13.00 -8.74
CA LEU A 332 -4.06 -12.85 -7.89
C LEU A 332 -4.04 -11.53 -7.13
N THR A 333 -2.87 -11.07 -6.67
CA THR A 333 -2.75 -9.77 -5.98
C THR A 333 -3.17 -8.61 -6.89
N GLU A 334 -2.94 -8.75 -8.19
CA GLU A 334 -3.31 -7.75 -9.21
C GLU A 334 -4.79 -7.85 -9.60
N SER A 335 -5.41 -9.04 -9.53
CA SER A 335 -6.81 -9.24 -9.90
C SER A 335 -7.80 -9.17 -8.73
N CYS A 336 -7.37 -9.38 -7.48
CA CYS A 336 -8.25 -9.61 -6.33
C CYS A 336 -9.15 -8.40 -6.00
N GLY A 337 -8.72 -7.19 -6.32
CA GLY A 337 -9.51 -5.96 -6.15
C GLY A 337 -10.49 -5.66 -7.29
N LEU A 338 -10.39 -6.34 -8.43
CA LEU A 338 -11.11 -6.00 -9.65
C LEU A 338 -12.39 -6.84 -9.78
N GLN A 339 -13.54 -6.20 -9.99
CA GLN A 339 -14.80 -6.92 -10.29
C GLN A 339 -15.29 -6.73 -11.72
N ASN A 340 -14.87 -5.64 -12.38
CA ASN A 340 -15.30 -5.28 -13.72
C ASN A 340 -14.10 -5.19 -14.67
N PRO A 341 -14.32 -5.30 -15.99
CA PRO A 341 -13.28 -5.05 -16.97
C PRO A 341 -12.63 -3.68 -16.75
N VAL A 342 -11.31 -3.66 -16.77
CA VAL A 342 -10.51 -2.45 -16.56
C VAL A 342 -10.19 -1.77 -17.89
N ARG A 343 -9.95 -0.47 -17.86
CA ARG A 343 -9.53 0.27 -19.06
C ARG A 343 -8.19 -0.24 -19.61
N ARG A 344 -7.90 0.04 -20.88
CA ARG A 344 -6.65 -0.39 -21.55
C ARG A 344 -5.38 0.13 -20.86
N ASP A 345 -5.37 1.36 -20.38
CA ASP A 345 -4.24 1.97 -19.67
C ASP A 345 -3.98 1.28 -18.32
N VAL A 346 -5.05 0.98 -17.57
CA VAL A 346 -4.98 0.21 -16.33
C VAL A 346 -4.53 -1.23 -16.60
N TYR A 347 -5.09 -1.87 -17.63
CA TYR A 347 -4.74 -3.22 -18.05
C TYR A 347 -3.23 -3.33 -18.33
N GLN A 348 -2.68 -2.45 -19.18
CA GLN A 348 -1.25 -2.42 -19.49
C GLN A 348 -0.37 -2.21 -18.26
N THR A 349 -0.82 -1.38 -17.31
CA THR A 349 -0.10 -1.13 -16.05
C THR A 349 -0.02 -2.37 -15.18
N LEU A 350 -1.13 -3.10 -15.06
CA LEU A 350 -1.21 -4.32 -14.24
C LEU A 350 -0.42 -5.47 -14.89
N THR A 351 -0.66 -5.75 -16.17
CA THR A 351 -0.03 -6.90 -16.86
C THR A 351 1.45 -6.67 -17.24
N GLY A 352 2.07 -5.58 -16.79
CA GLY A 352 3.47 -5.27 -17.09
C GLY A 352 3.77 -4.89 -18.55
N ASN A 353 2.75 -4.71 -19.39
CA ASN A 353 2.88 -4.37 -20.81
C ASN A 353 3.01 -2.85 -21.05
N LEU A 354 3.59 -2.13 -20.09
CA LEU A 354 3.91 -0.72 -20.29
C LEU A 354 5.06 -0.66 -21.29
N GLU A 355 4.75 -0.32 -22.54
CA GLU A 355 5.77 0.14 -23.48
C GLU A 355 6.55 1.26 -22.79
N GLU A 356 7.86 1.08 -22.62
CA GLU A 356 8.70 2.16 -22.12
C GLU A 356 8.44 3.37 -23.03
N PRO A 357 7.99 4.51 -22.48
CA PRO A 357 7.68 5.64 -23.33
C PRO A 357 8.96 6.00 -24.08
N HIS A 358 8.94 5.81 -25.41
CA HIS A 358 9.99 6.20 -26.35
C HIS A 358 10.06 7.73 -26.50
N GLY A 359 10.03 8.44 -25.37
CA GLY A 359 10.28 9.87 -25.27
C GLY A 359 11.67 10.08 -24.70
N LYS A 360 12.45 10.99 -25.30
CA LYS A 360 13.75 11.38 -24.76
C LYS A 360 13.59 11.80 -23.30
N VAL A 361 14.24 11.06 -22.40
CA VAL A 361 14.45 11.46 -21.00
C VAL A 361 15.17 12.79 -21.02
N GLY A 362 14.51 13.90 -20.66
CA GLY A 362 15.15 15.21 -20.51
C GLY A 362 14.40 16.44 -21.03
N GLU A 363 13.29 16.34 -21.77
CA GLU A 363 12.59 17.53 -22.31
C GLU A 363 11.47 18.09 -21.40
N LYS A 364 10.91 17.28 -20.49
CA LYS A 364 9.78 17.67 -19.62
C LYS A 364 10.22 18.37 -18.34
N ILE A 365 9.38 19.28 -17.82
CA ILE A 365 9.56 19.91 -16.50
C ILE A 365 9.26 18.86 -15.43
N VAL A 366 10.27 18.52 -14.63
CA VAL A 366 10.11 17.59 -13.50
C VAL A 366 9.55 18.34 -12.29
N VAL A 367 8.47 17.81 -11.73
CA VAL A 367 7.80 18.33 -10.53
C VAL A 367 8.11 17.43 -9.33
N THR A 368 8.63 18.04 -8.27
CA THR A 368 8.77 17.43 -6.94
C THR A 368 7.65 17.94 -6.05
N VAL A 369 6.77 17.04 -5.60
CA VAL A 369 5.64 17.41 -4.74
C VAL A 369 6.04 17.20 -3.28
N ILE A 370 5.93 18.24 -2.47
CA ILE A 370 6.19 18.19 -1.03
C ILE A 370 4.89 18.44 -0.28
N GLY A 371 4.39 17.42 0.39
CA GLY A 371 3.20 17.49 1.23
C GLY A 371 3.52 17.32 2.71
N GLY A 372 2.47 17.19 3.52
CA GLY A 372 2.55 17.05 4.97
C GLY A 372 1.60 18.00 5.68
N THR A 373 1.21 17.66 6.90
CA THR A 373 0.34 18.48 7.74
C THR A 373 0.94 19.88 7.97
N PRO A 374 0.12 20.91 8.23
CA PRO A 374 0.65 22.23 8.57
C PRO A 374 1.60 22.15 9.78
N GLY A 375 2.71 22.90 9.73
CA GLY A 375 3.74 22.84 10.79
C GLY A 375 4.75 21.69 10.65
N SER A 376 4.65 20.87 9.59
CA SER A 376 5.58 19.75 9.33
C SER A 376 6.98 20.15 8.84
N GLU A 377 7.30 21.44 8.73
CA GLU A 377 8.57 21.98 8.16
C GLU A 377 8.79 21.69 6.67
N LYS A 378 7.73 21.38 5.92
CA LYS A 378 7.77 21.22 4.46
C LYS A 378 8.34 22.45 3.73
N ASP A 379 8.09 23.66 4.23
CA ASP A 379 8.61 24.91 3.68
C ASP A 379 10.12 25.07 3.86
N THR A 380 10.61 24.66 5.03
CA THR A 380 12.04 24.67 5.35
C THR A 380 12.77 23.66 4.47
N LEU A 381 12.20 22.46 4.31
CA LEU A 381 12.71 21.44 3.40
C LEU A 381 12.79 21.96 1.95
N ALA A 382 11.71 22.56 1.45
CA ALA A 382 11.69 23.15 0.10
C ALA A 382 12.79 24.22 -0.07
N SER A 383 12.98 25.07 0.95
CA SER A 383 14.02 26.10 0.95
C SER A 383 15.43 25.49 0.89
N VAL A 384 15.69 24.42 1.64
CA VAL A 384 16.96 23.67 1.58
C VAL A 384 17.19 23.09 0.18
N LEU A 385 16.16 22.49 -0.44
CA LEU A 385 16.28 21.94 -1.79
C LEU A 385 16.61 23.00 -2.84
N THR A 386 15.99 24.19 -2.77
CA THR A 386 16.34 25.29 -3.70
C THR A 386 17.75 25.82 -3.54
N SER A 387 18.36 25.65 -2.36
CA SER A 387 19.76 26.02 -2.12
C SER A 387 20.75 25.08 -2.82
N TYR A 388 20.31 23.85 -3.10
CA TYR A 388 21.10 22.82 -3.74
C TYR A 388 21.15 23.01 -5.26
N ASN A 389 22.30 22.76 -5.88
CA ASN A 389 22.49 22.77 -7.34
C ASN A 389 21.96 24.01 -8.10
N LYS A 390 21.96 25.20 -7.48
CA LYS A 390 21.58 26.49 -8.11
C LYS A 390 22.30 26.80 -9.43
N ASN A 391 23.49 26.21 -9.61
CA ASN A 391 24.31 26.40 -10.79
C ASN A 391 23.86 25.53 -11.97
N ALA A 392 23.18 24.40 -11.73
CA ALA A 392 22.76 23.44 -12.74
C ALA A 392 21.23 23.45 -13.00
N ILE A 393 20.44 23.80 -11.99
CA ILE A 393 18.98 23.73 -12.02
C ILE A 393 18.37 25.11 -11.83
N ASN A 394 17.40 25.45 -12.67
CA ASN A 394 16.51 26.58 -12.44
C ASN A 394 15.28 26.13 -11.63
N TRP A 395 15.23 26.59 -10.39
CA TRP A 395 14.15 26.25 -9.46
C TRP A 395 12.96 27.20 -9.60
N LEU A 396 11.76 26.63 -9.75
CA LEU A 396 10.49 27.30 -9.58
C LEU A 396 9.79 26.71 -8.35
N VAL A 397 9.46 27.55 -7.36
CA VAL A 397 8.75 27.11 -6.16
C VAL A 397 7.34 27.63 -6.19
N TYR A 398 6.36 26.74 -6.20
CA TYR A 398 4.95 27.07 -6.07
C TYR A 398 4.44 26.63 -4.72
N ARG A 399 4.08 27.62 -3.90
CA ARG A 399 3.50 27.41 -2.58
C ARG A 399 2.00 27.61 -2.66
N GLN A 400 1.24 26.53 -2.47
CA GLN A 400 -0.19 26.64 -2.19
C GLN A 400 -0.38 27.23 -0.79
N PRO A 401 -1.45 28.00 -0.54
CA PRO A 401 -1.84 28.35 0.82
C PRO A 401 -2.00 27.09 1.68
N ASP A 402 -1.69 27.16 2.98
CA ASP A 402 -1.90 26.03 3.92
C ASP A 402 -3.39 25.83 4.26
N GLU A 403 -4.26 26.04 3.29
CA GLU A 403 -5.69 25.77 3.38
C GLU A 403 -5.94 24.26 3.31
N CYS A 404 -7.17 23.86 3.61
CA CYS A 404 -7.58 22.47 3.62
C CYS A 404 -7.80 21.92 2.21
N ASN A 405 -8.02 22.79 1.21
CA ASN A 405 -8.33 22.40 -0.17
C ASN A 405 -7.24 22.82 -1.15
N VAL A 406 -7.14 22.12 -2.27
CA VAL A 406 -6.25 22.47 -3.38
C VAL A 406 -6.86 23.62 -4.20
N ASP A 407 -6.16 24.75 -4.33
CA ASP A 407 -6.53 25.79 -5.31
C ASP A 407 -6.04 25.36 -6.70
N THR A 408 -6.94 24.69 -7.42
CA THR A 408 -6.72 24.21 -8.80
C THR A 408 -6.44 25.35 -9.76
N GLY A 409 -7.12 26.49 -9.60
CA GLY A 409 -6.96 27.66 -10.45
C GLY A 409 -5.58 28.29 -10.29
N PHE A 410 -5.07 28.42 -9.06
CA PHE A 410 -3.71 28.87 -8.80
C PHE A 410 -2.68 27.89 -9.38
N LEU A 411 -2.91 26.59 -9.23
CA LEU A 411 -2.02 25.56 -9.77
C LEU A 411 -1.92 25.63 -11.30
N HIS A 412 -3.06 25.70 -12.01
CA HIS A 412 -3.09 25.78 -13.47
C HIS A 412 -2.41 27.05 -14.00
N ARG A 413 -2.67 28.21 -13.37
CA ARG A 413 -1.97 29.46 -13.69
C ARG A 413 -0.46 29.35 -13.48
N SER A 414 -0.05 28.71 -12.39
CA SER A 414 1.37 28.50 -12.05
C SER A 414 2.06 27.57 -13.05
N MET A 415 1.40 26.47 -13.45
CA MET A 415 1.91 25.56 -14.48
C MET A 415 2.07 26.27 -15.83
N THR A 416 1.07 27.04 -16.25
CA THR A 416 1.14 27.84 -17.48
C THR A 416 2.33 28.83 -17.43
N ALA A 417 2.50 29.53 -16.30
CA ALA A 417 3.62 30.45 -16.10
C ALA A 417 5.00 29.73 -16.10
N ALA A 418 5.08 28.51 -15.59
CA ALA A 418 6.31 27.72 -15.56
C ALA A 418 6.79 27.38 -16.99
N VAL A 419 5.87 26.95 -17.87
CA VAL A 419 6.19 26.65 -19.27
C VAL A 419 6.63 27.90 -20.00
N GLN A 420 5.93 29.02 -19.80
CA GLN A 420 6.31 30.32 -20.37
C GLN A 420 7.71 30.76 -19.91
N THR A 421 8.00 30.61 -18.62
CA THR A 421 9.30 30.97 -18.03
C THR A 421 10.42 30.08 -18.56
N ARG A 422 10.19 28.76 -18.67
CA ARG A 422 11.14 27.82 -19.26
C ARG A 422 11.49 28.22 -20.69
N ASN A 423 10.49 28.57 -21.51
CA ASN A 423 10.70 28.96 -22.90
C ASN A 423 11.47 30.29 -23.06
N GLN A 424 11.47 31.15 -22.02
CA GLN A 424 12.26 32.38 -21.99
C GLN A 424 13.71 32.14 -21.55
N TRP A 425 13.99 31.07 -20.80
CA TRP A 425 15.34 30.74 -20.36
C TRP A 425 16.14 30.05 -21.46
N LEU A 426 17.42 30.41 -21.58
CA LEU A 426 18.37 29.73 -22.45
C LEU A 426 18.52 28.26 -22.01
N LEU A 427 18.62 27.32 -22.97
CA LEU A 427 18.66 25.85 -22.81
C LEU A 427 19.85 25.29 -21.97
N THR A 428 20.57 26.12 -21.22
CA THR A 428 21.81 25.74 -20.51
C THR A 428 21.57 25.11 -19.13
N LYS A 429 20.37 25.26 -18.55
CA LYS A 429 20.01 24.69 -17.23
C LYS A 429 18.69 23.95 -17.32
N SER A 430 18.56 22.86 -16.56
CA SER A 430 17.28 22.14 -16.45
C SER A 430 16.31 22.92 -15.55
N THR A 431 15.05 23.01 -15.97
CA THR A 431 13.99 23.67 -15.18
C THR A 431 13.25 22.63 -14.35
N ARG A 432 13.18 22.86 -13.03
CA ARG A 432 12.47 21.99 -12.10
C ARG A 432 11.50 22.79 -11.23
N VAL A 433 10.38 22.16 -10.90
CA VAL A 433 9.33 22.76 -10.07
C VAL A 433 9.27 22.02 -8.74
N ILE A 434 9.25 22.78 -7.64
CA ILE A 434 8.89 22.28 -6.30
C ILE A 434 7.48 22.78 -6.01
N LEU A 435 6.53 21.87 -5.86
CA LEU A 435 5.15 22.16 -5.48
C LEU A 435 4.97 21.83 -4.00
N ILE A 436 4.72 22.86 -3.18
CA ILE A 436 4.36 22.69 -1.76
C ILE A 436 2.84 22.55 -1.69
N ALA A 437 2.37 21.36 -1.33
CA ALA A 437 0.96 21.02 -1.25
C ALA A 437 0.28 21.58 0.02
N PRO A 438 -1.05 21.82 -0.03
CA PRO A 438 -1.83 22.21 1.14
C PRO A 438 -1.77 21.15 2.26
N GLY A 439 -1.95 21.58 3.51
CA GLY A 439 -1.61 20.72 4.66
C GLY A 439 -2.58 19.57 4.95
N PHE A 440 -3.88 19.80 4.78
CA PHE A 440 -4.93 18.82 5.08
C PHE A 440 -5.61 18.26 3.83
N CYS A 441 -4.89 18.19 2.71
CA CYS A 441 -5.39 17.61 1.46
C CYS A 441 -4.83 16.19 1.22
N ASP A 442 -5.57 15.39 0.44
CA ASP A 442 -5.09 14.09 -0.02
C ASP A 442 -4.12 14.29 -1.21
N THR A 443 -2.98 13.60 -1.21
CA THR A 443 -1.98 13.61 -2.29
C THR A 443 -2.62 13.39 -3.67
N THR A 444 -3.66 12.57 -3.73
CA THR A 444 -4.40 12.28 -4.98
C THR A 444 -5.11 13.49 -5.56
N GLU A 445 -5.61 14.41 -4.72
CA GLU A 445 -6.28 15.63 -5.20
C GLU A 445 -5.29 16.59 -5.84
N VAL A 446 -4.08 16.72 -5.26
CA VAL A 446 -3.00 17.55 -5.80
C VAL A 446 -2.56 17.02 -7.16
N LEU A 447 -2.30 15.72 -7.25
CA LEU A 447 -1.85 15.08 -8.49
C LEU A 447 -2.94 15.10 -9.57
N ARG A 448 -4.21 14.89 -9.19
CA ARG A 448 -5.34 15.02 -10.11
C ARG A 448 -5.45 16.44 -10.64
N ALA A 449 -5.35 17.45 -9.77
CA ALA A 449 -5.41 18.85 -10.20
C ALA A 449 -4.31 19.20 -11.21
N MET A 450 -3.13 18.58 -11.10
CA MET A 450 -2.06 18.71 -12.10
C MET A 450 -2.40 18.02 -13.42
N ALA A 451 -2.94 16.81 -13.36
CA ALA A 451 -3.31 16.02 -14.54
C ALA A 451 -4.54 16.58 -15.28
N SER A 452 -5.44 17.27 -14.59
CA SER A 452 -6.67 17.84 -15.15
C SER A 452 -6.48 19.26 -15.68
N HIS A 453 -5.31 19.59 -16.25
CA HIS A 453 -5.06 20.93 -16.78
C HIS A 453 -5.95 21.19 -18.01
N PRO A 454 -6.60 22.37 -18.13
CA PRO A 454 -7.53 22.64 -19.24
C PRO A 454 -6.88 22.60 -20.63
N ASP A 455 -5.57 22.90 -20.70
CA ASP A 455 -4.76 22.82 -21.93
C ASP A 455 -3.86 21.56 -21.91
N PRO A 456 -4.11 20.57 -22.79
CA PRO A 456 -3.31 19.34 -22.86
C PRO A 456 -1.89 19.57 -23.36
N ALA A 457 -1.63 20.65 -24.11
CA ALA A 457 -0.26 20.99 -24.53
C ALA A 457 0.60 21.36 -23.33
N ILE A 458 0.02 22.02 -22.32
CA ILE A 458 0.72 22.34 -21.07
C ILE A 458 0.85 21.11 -20.17
N GLU A 459 -0.20 20.29 -20.06
CA GLU A 459 -0.18 19.06 -19.25
C GLU A 459 0.98 18.13 -19.63
N THR A 460 1.15 17.89 -20.93
CA THR A 460 2.17 16.95 -21.46
C THR A 460 3.62 17.40 -21.22
N GLU A 461 3.85 18.69 -20.93
CA GLU A 461 5.16 19.26 -20.61
C GLU A 461 5.63 18.97 -19.19
N PHE A 462 4.74 18.54 -18.29
CA PHE A 462 5.09 18.20 -16.92
C PHE A 462 5.26 16.71 -16.71
N SER A 463 6.11 16.35 -15.76
CA SER A 463 6.19 14.99 -15.23
C SER A 463 6.45 15.03 -13.72
N VAL A 464 5.71 14.23 -12.96
CA VAL A 464 5.96 14.10 -11.52
C VAL A 464 7.15 13.16 -11.34
N GLY A 465 8.20 13.67 -10.73
CA GLY A 465 9.41 12.89 -10.45
C GLY A 465 9.28 12.08 -9.19
N THR A 466 8.87 12.73 -8.09
CA THR A 466 8.76 12.13 -6.77
C THR A 466 7.81 12.92 -5.87
N VAL A 467 7.19 12.22 -4.93
CA VAL A 467 6.30 12.78 -3.91
C VAL A 467 6.89 12.51 -2.54
N THR A 468 7.09 13.57 -1.76
CA THR A 468 7.68 13.52 -0.42
C THR A 468 6.72 14.11 0.60
N ILE A 469 6.45 13.39 1.69
CA ILE A 469 5.58 13.87 2.78
C ILE A 469 6.42 14.18 4.01
N CYS A 470 6.27 15.38 4.55
CA CYS A 470 6.90 15.79 5.80
C CYS A 470 5.97 15.46 6.97
N ILE A 471 6.52 14.83 8.00
CA ILE A 471 5.81 14.50 9.23
C ILE A 471 6.61 15.03 10.40
N ASP A 472 5.97 15.83 11.24
CA ASP A 472 6.47 16.16 12.56
C ASP A 472 5.87 15.15 13.57
N PRO A 473 6.66 14.24 14.17
CA PRO A 473 6.19 13.30 15.18
C PRO A 473 5.41 13.94 16.34
N LEU A 474 5.73 15.18 16.71
CA LEU A 474 5.03 15.93 17.77
C LEU A 474 3.68 16.50 17.31
N ASN A 475 3.46 16.61 16.01
CA ASN A 475 2.25 17.11 15.38
C ASN A 475 1.61 16.02 14.49
N THR A 476 1.50 14.81 15.03
CA THR A 476 0.91 13.65 14.34
C THR A 476 -0.39 13.19 14.99
N PHE A 477 -0.45 13.23 16.33
CA PHE A 477 -1.56 12.72 17.11
C PHE A 477 -2.36 13.87 17.77
N MET A 478 -3.67 13.79 17.64
CA MET A 478 -4.64 14.50 18.47
C MET A 478 -4.82 13.74 19.80
N GLU A 479 -5.83 14.12 20.60
CA GLU A 479 -6.16 13.42 21.84
C GLU A 479 -6.43 11.92 21.60
N HIS A 480 -6.08 11.09 22.59
CA HIS A 480 -6.23 9.63 22.57
C HIS A 480 -5.52 8.90 21.40
N LYS A 481 -4.38 9.42 20.92
CA LYS A 481 -3.62 8.85 19.78
C LYS A 481 -4.43 8.79 18.48
N THR A 482 -5.46 9.62 18.33
CA THR A 482 -6.18 9.77 17.07
C THR A 482 -5.28 10.51 16.08
N ILE A 483 -5.06 9.95 14.90
CA ILE A 483 -4.15 10.55 13.90
C ILE A 483 -4.81 11.76 13.25
N LEU A 484 -4.02 12.80 12.95
CA LEU A 484 -4.53 13.96 12.21
C LEU A 484 -5.17 13.54 10.87
N PRO A 485 -6.27 14.21 10.45
CA PRO A 485 -6.94 13.92 9.18
C PRO A 485 -5.99 13.98 7.99
N CYS A 486 -6.25 13.14 6.99
CA CYS A 486 -5.49 13.03 5.74
C CYS A 486 -4.04 12.51 5.88
N LEU A 487 -3.45 12.40 7.08
CA LEU A 487 -2.07 11.95 7.21
C LEU A 487 -1.88 10.50 6.74
N MET A 488 -2.82 9.61 7.07
CA MET A 488 -2.77 8.20 6.64
C MET A 488 -2.92 8.05 5.12
N SER A 489 -3.83 8.83 4.51
CA SER A 489 -4.00 8.82 3.05
C SER A 489 -2.80 9.45 2.35
N GLN A 490 -2.18 10.47 2.94
CA GLN A 490 -0.90 11.02 2.48
C GLN A 490 0.21 9.97 2.52
N CYS A 491 0.19 8.99 3.42
CA CYS A 491 1.23 7.95 3.50
C CYS A 491 0.96 6.71 2.63
N ALA A 492 -0.12 6.69 1.83
CA ALA A 492 -0.56 5.50 1.10
C ALA A 492 0.48 4.99 0.07
N GLN A 493 0.57 3.67 -0.07
CA GLN A 493 1.45 3.01 -1.04
C GLN A 493 1.13 3.46 -2.48
N GLY A 494 2.17 3.57 -3.31
CA GLY A 494 2.06 4.03 -4.69
C GLY A 494 1.98 5.56 -4.84
N TRP A 495 1.44 6.27 -3.86
CA TRP A 495 1.26 7.73 -3.92
C TRP A 495 2.46 8.53 -3.42
N VAL A 496 3.27 7.92 -2.56
CA VAL A 496 4.40 8.57 -1.91
C VAL A 496 5.65 7.71 -2.01
N ASN A 497 6.75 8.38 -2.34
CA ASN A 497 8.07 7.78 -2.48
C ASN A 497 8.86 7.88 -1.18
N ASN A 498 8.81 9.06 -0.54
CA ASN A 498 9.62 9.38 0.62
C ASN A 498 8.78 9.99 1.75
N ILE A 499 9.08 9.62 2.98
CA ILE A 499 8.54 10.27 4.18
C ILE A 499 9.71 10.84 4.97
N VAL A 500 9.63 12.14 5.28
CA VAL A 500 10.68 12.88 5.98
C VAL A 500 10.18 13.24 7.37
N PHE A 501 10.85 12.72 8.40
CA PHE A 501 10.59 13.09 9.80
C PHE A 501 11.35 14.36 10.16
N THR A 502 10.64 15.37 10.66
CA THR A 502 11.19 16.71 10.88
C THR A 502 11.42 17.08 12.34
N SER A 503 11.05 16.22 13.29
CA SER A 503 11.41 16.35 14.70
C SER A 503 11.72 14.98 15.31
N GLN A 504 12.29 15.00 16.52
CA GLN A 504 12.65 13.78 17.28
C GLN A 504 13.59 12.84 16.52
N THR A 505 14.44 13.35 15.64
CA THR A 505 15.32 12.52 14.80
C THR A 505 16.72 12.31 15.39
N THR A 506 17.12 13.15 16.35
CA THR A 506 18.47 13.18 16.92
C THR A 506 18.69 12.19 18.06
N SER A 507 17.61 11.76 18.72
CA SER A 507 17.63 10.80 19.83
C SER A 507 16.57 9.72 19.63
N PRO A 508 16.73 8.53 20.24
CA PRO A 508 15.70 7.49 20.18
C PRO A 508 14.37 8.00 20.75
N SER A 509 13.29 7.84 20.00
CA SER A 509 11.95 8.24 20.41
C SER A 509 10.97 7.11 20.15
N GLU A 510 10.31 6.65 21.21
CA GLU A 510 9.23 5.65 21.14
C GLU A 510 8.06 6.14 20.26
N THR A 511 7.83 7.46 20.24
CA THR A 511 6.78 8.06 19.40
C THR A 511 7.14 7.95 17.93
N LEU A 512 8.39 8.26 17.57
CA LEU A 512 8.87 8.12 16.20
C LEU A 512 8.83 6.65 15.76
N ASP A 513 9.30 5.72 16.59
CA ASP A 513 9.30 4.28 16.27
C ASP A 513 7.87 3.77 16.07
N SER A 514 6.92 4.19 16.91
CA SER A 514 5.49 3.87 16.75
C SER A 514 4.92 4.39 15.43
N ILE A 515 5.25 5.62 15.04
CA ILE A 515 4.81 6.22 13.77
C ILE A 515 5.46 5.49 12.59
N GLN A 516 6.74 5.11 12.68
CA GLN A 516 7.41 4.34 11.64
C GLN A 516 6.76 2.97 11.43
N MET A 517 6.43 2.25 12.51
CA MET A 517 5.68 0.99 12.42
C MET A 517 4.31 1.18 11.79
N LEU A 518 3.58 2.22 12.21
CA LEU A 518 2.28 2.56 11.64
C LEU A 518 2.36 2.83 10.14
N ILE A 519 3.34 3.64 9.70
CA ILE A 519 3.54 3.94 8.28
C ILE A 519 3.90 2.68 7.50
N ARG A 520 4.78 1.83 8.04
CA ARG A 520 5.15 0.56 7.41
C ARG A 520 3.97 -0.40 7.24
N SER A 521 2.93 -0.30 8.09
CA SER A 521 1.69 -1.07 7.93
C SER A 521 0.83 -0.62 6.75
N ILE A 522 1.02 0.62 6.26
CA ILE A 522 0.28 1.21 5.13
C ILE A 522 1.10 1.13 3.84
N ASN A 523 2.41 1.36 3.96
CA ASN A 523 3.33 1.44 2.85
C ASN A 523 4.65 0.77 3.25
N THR A 524 4.74 -0.53 2.96
CA THR A 524 5.83 -1.40 3.41
C THR A 524 7.20 -0.94 2.90
N ASN A 525 7.27 -0.43 1.66
CA ASN A 525 8.52 -0.16 0.96
C ASN A 525 8.91 1.33 0.90
N VAL A 526 8.21 2.22 1.61
CA VAL A 526 8.51 3.65 1.59
C VAL A 526 9.91 3.97 2.16
N ALA A 527 10.57 4.97 1.59
CA ALA A 527 11.82 5.50 2.14
C ALA A 527 11.51 6.40 3.35
N LEU A 528 12.06 6.02 4.51
CA LEU A 528 11.89 6.77 5.76
C LEU A 528 13.17 7.58 6.04
N LEU A 529 13.08 8.89 5.89
CA LEU A 529 14.20 9.84 5.97
C LEU A 529 14.11 10.66 7.26
N LYS A 530 15.27 11.01 7.83
CA LYS A 530 15.37 11.78 9.07
C LYS A 530 16.01 13.14 8.76
N ALA A 531 15.26 14.23 8.92
CA ALA A 531 15.73 15.59 8.65
C ALA A 531 15.25 16.57 9.71
N GLU A 532 15.98 16.69 10.82
CA GLU A 532 15.64 17.60 11.92
C GLU A 532 15.41 19.03 11.43
N ALA A 533 14.25 19.60 11.77
CA ALA A 533 13.78 20.90 11.30
C ALA A 533 13.79 21.07 9.77
N GLY A 534 13.61 19.98 9.02
CA GLY A 534 13.64 19.98 7.55
C GLY A 534 15.05 20.04 6.94
N ASN A 535 16.12 19.96 7.74
CA ASN A 535 17.49 20.01 7.25
C ASN A 535 18.02 18.61 6.93
N ILE A 536 18.30 18.37 5.64
CA ILE A 536 18.89 17.11 5.17
C ILE A 536 20.41 17.20 5.21
N LYS A 537 21.06 16.18 5.79
CA LYS A 537 22.52 16.12 5.93
C LYS A 537 23.20 15.17 4.93
N ARG A 538 22.50 14.15 4.44
CA ARG A 538 23.06 13.11 3.57
C ARG A 538 22.68 13.38 2.11
N SER A 539 23.66 13.28 1.20
CA SER A 539 23.43 13.46 -0.23
C SER A 539 22.51 12.39 -0.81
N THR A 540 22.60 11.15 -0.32
CA THR A 540 21.72 10.03 -0.74
C THR A 540 20.25 10.34 -0.51
N ASP A 541 19.93 11.00 0.62
CA ASP A 541 18.55 11.33 0.98
C ASP A 541 18.01 12.46 0.08
N LEU A 542 18.89 13.38 -0.34
CA LEU A 542 18.57 14.40 -1.34
C LEU A 542 18.27 13.79 -2.71
N ASP A 543 19.08 12.80 -3.14
CA ASP A 543 18.88 12.15 -4.44
C ASP A 543 17.53 11.41 -4.50
N LEU A 544 17.09 10.80 -3.40
CA LEU A 544 15.77 10.18 -3.28
C LEU A 544 14.62 11.20 -3.39
N ILE A 545 14.76 12.35 -2.72
CA ILE A 545 13.76 13.44 -2.75
C ILE A 545 13.80 14.19 -4.09
N MET A 546 14.88 14.08 -4.85
CA MET A 546 15.05 14.76 -6.14
C MET A 546 14.96 13.83 -7.36
N SER A 547 14.56 12.58 -7.17
CA SER A 547 14.42 11.61 -8.25
C SER A 547 13.45 12.10 -9.35
N GLU A 548 13.80 11.87 -10.61
CA GLU A 548 12.98 12.21 -11.78
C GLU A 548 12.01 11.10 -12.17
N THR A 549 12.22 9.88 -11.68
CA THR A 549 11.51 8.68 -12.14
C THR A 549 10.90 7.86 -11.01
N ALA A 550 11.19 8.16 -9.74
CA ALA A 550 10.70 7.37 -8.60
C ALA A 550 9.16 7.23 -8.59
N PHE A 551 8.42 8.27 -8.95
CA PHE A 551 6.95 8.22 -9.02
C PHE A 551 6.44 7.32 -10.17
N LYS A 552 7.25 7.07 -11.19
CA LYS A 552 6.91 6.22 -12.35
C LYS A 552 7.38 4.77 -12.19
N ASN A 553 7.86 4.38 -11.01
CA ASN A 553 8.19 2.98 -10.75
C ASN A 553 6.95 2.08 -11.02
N PRO A 554 7.08 1.01 -11.82
CA PRO A 554 5.98 0.11 -12.16
C PRO A 554 5.22 -0.43 -10.94
N GLU A 555 5.93 -0.83 -9.88
CA GLU A 555 5.29 -1.36 -8.66
C GLU A 555 4.41 -0.30 -7.98
N LEU A 556 4.89 0.95 -7.92
CA LEU A 556 4.14 2.06 -7.35
C LEU A 556 2.96 2.45 -8.24
N GLN A 557 3.12 2.38 -9.57
CA GLN A 557 2.03 2.60 -10.52
C GLN A 557 0.92 1.55 -10.34
N ARG A 558 1.28 0.26 -10.27
CA ARG A 558 0.33 -0.83 -10.00
C ARG A 558 -0.41 -0.61 -8.69
N ALA A 559 0.31 -0.32 -7.60
CA ALA A 559 -0.29 -0.06 -6.29
C ALA A 559 -1.29 1.12 -6.31
N ARG A 560 -0.99 2.21 -7.03
CA ARG A 560 -1.93 3.35 -7.16
C ARG A 560 -3.25 2.95 -7.81
N VAL A 561 -3.16 2.19 -8.90
CA VAL A 561 -4.31 1.77 -9.69
C VAL A 561 -5.19 0.79 -8.90
N LEU A 562 -4.59 -0.11 -8.13
CA LEU A 562 -5.31 -1.02 -7.24
C LEU A 562 -6.00 -0.30 -6.07
N LEU A 563 -5.37 0.73 -5.50
CA LEU A 563 -5.94 1.49 -4.38
C LEU A 563 -7.09 2.42 -4.81
N LYS A 564 -6.91 3.13 -5.94
CA LYS A 564 -7.89 4.08 -6.47
C LYS A 564 -7.93 3.94 -8.00
N PRO A 565 -8.75 3.03 -8.55
CA PRO A 565 -8.96 2.96 -9.99
C PRO A 565 -9.53 4.29 -10.50
N ASP A 566 -9.12 4.70 -11.70
CA ASP A 566 -9.56 5.94 -12.37
C ASP A 566 -9.29 7.25 -11.61
N TRP A 567 -8.29 7.28 -10.74
CA TRP A 567 -7.94 8.47 -9.94
C TRP A 567 -7.68 9.73 -10.79
N SER A 568 -7.24 9.57 -12.04
CA SER A 568 -6.94 10.63 -13.00
C SER A 568 -8.19 11.28 -13.61
N ARG A 569 -9.39 10.75 -13.35
CA ARG A 569 -10.67 11.31 -13.82
C ARG A 569 -11.54 11.80 -12.67
N ASP A 570 -12.53 12.63 -13.01
CA ASP A 570 -13.44 13.32 -12.09
C ASP A 570 -14.41 12.42 -11.29
N SER A 571 -14.29 11.09 -11.35
CA SER A 571 -15.33 10.18 -10.84
C SER A 571 -15.17 9.76 -9.37
N VAL A 572 -14.02 10.01 -8.72
CA VAL A 572 -13.81 9.57 -7.33
C VAL A 572 -13.31 10.71 -6.46
N SER A 573 -14.21 11.26 -5.63
CA SER A 573 -13.83 12.12 -4.51
C SER A 573 -12.92 11.32 -3.56
N ALA A 574 -11.87 11.95 -3.03
CA ALA A 574 -11.07 11.32 -1.99
C ALA A 574 -12.00 10.84 -0.86
N LEU A 575 -11.74 9.65 -0.30
CA LEU A 575 -12.53 9.16 0.82
C LEU A 575 -12.55 10.26 1.91
N PRO A 576 -13.73 10.70 2.36
CA PRO A 576 -13.84 11.84 3.25
C PRO A 576 -13.15 11.51 4.57
N CYS A 577 -12.00 12.14 4.82
CA CYS A 577 -11.29 12.02 6.08
C CYS A 577 -12.10 12.70 7.18
N ARG A 578 -12.39 11.95 8.26
CA ARG A 578 -13.05 12.48 9.46
C ARG A 578 -12.03 12.54 10.60
N PRO A 579 -12.05 13.61 11.42
CA PRO A 579 -12.88 14.81 11.32
C PRO A 579 -12.47 15.74 10.15
N LYS A 580 -13.43 16.51 9.62
CA LYS A 580 -13.18 17.45 8.51
C LYS A 580 -12.57 18.74 9.05
N MET A 581 -11.37 19.09 8.59
CA MET A 581 -10.72 20.37 8.88
C MET A 581 -11.37 21.48 8.05
N LYS A 582 -11.51 22.66 8.65
CA LYS A 582 -12.04 23.88 8.01
C LYS A 582 -11.14 25.06 8.35
N ASP A 583 -10.91 25.90 7.35
CA ASP A 583 -10.24 27.18 7.53
C ASP A 583 -11.25 28.30 7.76
N VAL A 584 -10.93 29.20 8.70
CA VAL A 584 -11.64 30.45 8.92
C VAL A 584 -10.63 31.58 8.84
N VAL A 585 -10.76 32.41 7.80
CA VAL A 585 -9.88 33.56 7.55
C VAL A 585 -10.54 34.83 8.04
N LEU A 586 -9.90 35.49 9.00
CA LEU A 586 -10.32 36.78 9.55
C LEU A 586 -9.43 37.89 8.99
N ARG A 587 -10.06 38.94 8.43
CA ARG A 587 -9.36 40.12 7.89
C ARG A 587 -9.63 41.33 8.77
N PHE A 588 -8.60 42.15 8.99
CA PHE A 588 -8.66 43.33 9.85
C PHE A 588 -7.59 44.36 9.42
N THR A 589 -7.70 45.60 9.88
CA THR A 589 -6.86 46.74 9.43
C THR A 589 -5.91 47.27 10.50
N ILE A 590 -6.08 46.84 11.75
CA ILE A 590 -5.34 47.36 12.90
C ILE A 590 -4.22 46.40 13.32
N PRO A 591 -3.00 46.88 13.62
CA PRO A 591 -1.93 46.05 14.15
C PRO A 591 -2.28 45.43 15.52
N LEU A 592 -1.82 44.20 15.77
CA LEU A 592 -2.08 43.51 17.05
C LEU A 592 -1.00 43.79 18.10
N GLU A 593 -1.32 43.60 19.38
CA GLU A 593 -0.32 43.63 20.45
C GLU A 593 0.44 42.30 20.52
N LYS A 594 1.76 42.35 20.31
CA LYS A 594 2.61 41.15 20.23
C LYS A 594 2.48 40.27 21.47
N HIS A 595 2.61 40.85 22.66
CA HIS A 595 2.58 40.09 23.91
C HIS A 595 1.23 39.39 24.14
N LEU A 596 0.11 40.09 23.91
CA LEU A 596 -1.23 39.52 24.06
C LEU A 596 -1.49 38.39 23.07
N THR A 597 -1.10 38.60 21.81
CA THR A 597 -1.24 37.59 20.74
C THR A 597 -0.50 36.31 21.11
N LEU A 598 0.75 36.41 21.58
CA LEU A 598 1.56 35.25 21.96
C LEU A 598 0.97 34.47 23.14
N ILE A 599 0.44 35.18 24.15
CA ILE A 599 -0.24 34.54 25.29
C ILE A 599 -1.46 33.76 24.82
N LYS A 600 -2.25 34.33 23.91
CA LYS A 600 -3.46 33.70 23.40
C LYS A 600 -3.15 32.48 22.56
N LEU A 601 -2.18 32.56 21.64
CA LEU A 601 -1.76 31.43 20.82
C LEU A 601 -1.29 30.26 21.69
N ARG A 602 -0.38 30.49 22.65
CA ARG A 602 0.10 29.44 23.58
C ARG A 602 -0.98 28.92 24.54
N GLY A 603 -2.09 29.63 24.67
CA GLY A 603 -3.25 29.23 25.47
C GLY A 603 -4.24 28.31 24.74
N ILE A 604 -4.15 28.18 23.41
CA ILE A 604 -5.12 27.45 22.57
C ILE A 604 -5.23 25.98 22.97
N THR A 605 -4.13 25.33 23.32
CA THR A 605 -4.14 23.90 23.70
C THR A 605 -4.99 23.63 24.95
N LYS A 606 -5.17 24.63 25.82
CA LYS A 606 -6.01 24.52 27.03
C LYS A 606 -7.51 24.55 26.73
N THR A 607 -7.90 24.99 25.53
CA THR A 607 -9.31 25.04 25.12
C THR A 607 -9.72 23.81 24.31
N PHE A 608 -8.84 22.81 24.18
CA PHE A 608 -9.14 21.59 23.44
C PHE A 608 -10.24 20.79 24.13
N GLN A 609 -11.24 20.44 23.34
CA GLN A 609 -12.32 19.54 23.71
C GLN A 609 -12.00 18.13 23.19
N SER A 610 -12.43 17.11 23.92
CA SER A 610 -12.37 15.73 23.46
C SER A 610 -13.34 15.46 22.31
N TYR A 611 -13.29 14.25 21.75
CA TYR A 611 -14.14 13.84 20.61
C TYR A 611 -15.59 14.32 20.78
N PRO A 612 -16.19 15.06 19.83
CA PRO A 612 -15.83 15.22 18.41
C PRO A 612 -14.87 16.38 18.06
N PHE A 613 -14.14 16.93 19.04
CA PHE A 613 -13.10 17.96 18.85
C PHE A 613 -13.59 19.32 18.32
N LEU A 614 -14.87 19.65 18.53
CA LEU A 614 -15.47 20.90 18.04
C LEU A 614 -14.82 22.13 18.70
N GLY A 615 -14.48 23.12 17.89
CA GLY A 615 -13.79 24.34 18.33
C GLY A 615 -12.27 24.19 18.48
N ASN A 616 -11.69 23.00 18.30
CA ASN A 616 -10.25 22.80 18.41
C ASN A 616 -9.52 23.41 17.21
N ILE A 617 -8.50 24.21 17.50
CA ILE A 617 -7.63 24.86 16.51
C ILE A 617 -6.31 24.08 16.46
N TYR A 618 -5.95 23.57 15.27
CA TYR A 618 -4.74 22.77 15.07
C TYR A 618 -3.64 23.49 14.28
N PHE A 619 -3.96 24.60 13.63
CA PHE A 619 -2.97 25.44 12.98
C PHE A 619 -3.46 26.89 12.89
N VAL A 620 -2.53 27.84 13.04
CA VAL A 620 -2.80 29.26 12.88
C VAL A 620 -1.72 29.87 12.00
N ARG A 621 -2.14 30.63 10.98
CA ARG A 621 -1.24 31.40 10.12
C ARG A 621 -1.75 32.82 9.96
N GLY A 622 -0.89 33.83 10.02
CA GLY A 622 -1.33 35.22 9.84
C GLY A 622 -0.27 36.10 9.20
N PHE A 623 -0.71 37.02 8.35
CA PHE A 623 0.09 38.09 7.80
C PHE A 623 -0.39 39.40 8.41
N LEU A 624 0.36 39.89 9.39
CA LEU A 624 -0.05 41.01 10.23
C LEU A 624 1.14 41.85 10.67
N ALA A 625 0.89 43.07 11.14
CA ALA A 625 1.88 43.91 11.81
C ALA A 625 1.62 43.94 13.32
N PHE A 626 2.68 44.14 14.10
CA PHE A 626 2.57 44.33 15.55
C PHE A 626 2.66 45.80 15.92
N ASN A 627 1.98 46.20 17.00
CA ASN A 627 2.09 47.55 17.52
C ASN A 627 3.56 47.90 17.85
N GLY A 628 4.04 49.04 17.34
CA GLY A 628 5.44 49.46 17.45
C GLY A 628 6.40 48.95 16.37
N ASN A 629 5.98 48.05 15.46
CA ASN A 629 6.76 47.65 14.29
C ASN A 629 5.90 47.64 13.00
N PRO A 630 6.16 48.53 12.03
CA PRO A 630 5.35 48.63 10.81
C PRO A 630 5.60 47.51 9.80
N SER A 631 6.61 46.66 9.99
CA SER A 631 6.87 45.54 9.06
C SER A 631 5.78 44.48 9.16
N ILE A 632 5.27 44.01 8.02
CA ILE A 632 4.37 42.86 7.95
C ILE A 632 5.16 41.59 8.27
N VAL A 633 4.57 40.71 9.07
CA VAL A 633 5.18 39.49 9.58
C VAL A 633 4.31 38.29 9.20
N ASP A 634 4.91 37.22 8.68
CA ASP A 634 4.28 35.90 8.54
C ASP A 634 4.43 35.16 9.88
N LEU A 635 3.32 35.01 10.59
CA LEU A 635 3.21 34.29 11.84
C LEU A 635 2.61 32.92 11.58
N GLN A 636 3.27 31.87 12.06
CA GLN A 636 2.78 30.50 12.02
C GLN A 636 2.86 29.88 13.41
N TYR A 637 1.77 29.25 13.85
CA TYR A 637 1.70 28.58 15.13
C TYR A 637 1.04 27.21 15.01
N THR A 638 1.72 26.20 15.53
CA THR A 638 1.25 24.80 15.60
C THR A 638 1.04 24.42 17.05
N PRO A 639 -0.22 24.36 17.54
CA PRO A 639 -0.52 24.12 18.95
C PRO A 639 0.00 22.77 19.49
N LEU A 640 -0.08 21.69 18.71
CA LEU A 640 0.32 20.35 19.17
C LEU A 640 1.81 20.22 19.48
N SER A 641 2.68 20.82 18.65
CA SER A 641 4.13 20.85 18.87
C SER A 641 4.63 22.10 19.61
N ASP A 642 3.72 22.98 20.03
CA ASP A 642 4.00 24.33 20.58
C ASP A 642 5.03 25.15 19.78
N LYS A 643 5.03 24.94 18.45
CA LYS A 643 6.00 25.57 17.57
C LYS A 643 5.47 26.88 17.03
N LEU A 644 6.19 27.97 17.27
CA LEU A 644 5.88 29.32 16.81
C LEU A 644 7.01 29.84 15.92
N SER A 645 6.67 30.25 14.71
CA SER A 645 7.56 30.93 13.76
C SER A 645 7.02 32.32 13.43
N ILE A 646 7.89 33.32 13.42
CA ILE A 646 7.58 34.71 13.11
C ILE A 646 8.67 35.22 12.18
N VAL A 647 8.34 35.41 10.90
CA VAL A 647 9.29 35.81 9.86
C VAL A 647 8.86 37.14 9.26
N GLU A 648 9.76 38.12 9.20
CA GLU A 648 9.48 39.42 8.58
C GLU A 648 9.40 39.27 7.04
N THR A 649 8.28 39.70 6.46
CA THR A 649 8.02 39.54 5.04
C THR A 649 8.34 40.84 4.29
N ARG A 650 9.15 40.75 3.24
CA ARG A 650 9.52 41.90 2.38
C ARG A 650 8.58 42.14 1.20
N GLU A 651 7.56 41.31 1.00
CA GLU A 651 6.69 41.38 -0.18
C GLU A 651 5.57 42.42 0.00
N GLN A 652 5.66 43.52 -0.75
CA GLN A 652 4.50 44.31 -1.14
C GLN A 652 3.55 43.43 -1.95
N ALA A 653 2.27 43.48 -1.59
CA ALA A 653 1.17 42.77 -2.23
C ALA A 653 1.30 42.74 -3.76
N ARG A 654 1.42 41.54 -4.34
CA ARG A 654 1.16 41.33 -5.76
C ARG A 654 -0.33 41.53 -6.01
N GLY A 655 -0.68 42.73 -6.48
CA GLY A 655 -2.00 43.09 -6.95
C GLY A 655 -1.99 44.47 -7.61
N GLY A 656 -1.53 44.53 -8.87
CA GLY A 656 -1.77 45.65 -9.79
C GLY A 656 -0.77 46.80 -9.75
N GLN A 657 0.05 46.93 -10.79
CA GLN A 657 0.59 48.23 -11.19
C GLN A 657 -0.59 49.16 -11.55
N GLY A 658 -0.61 50.34 -10.93
CA GLY A 658 -1.55 51.41 -11.23
C GLY A 658 -2.09 52.08 -9.97
N ASP A 659 -1.50 53.22 -9.61
CA ASP A 659 -2.04 54.27 -8.75
C ASP A 659 -3.07 53.87 -7.67
N THR A 660 -2.66 53.85 -6.40
CA THR A 660 -3.55 54.30 -5.32
C THR A 660 -2.73 54.70 -4.10
N LEU A 661 -2.34 55.97 -4.07
CA LEU A 661 -1.96 56.67 -2.85
C LEU A 661 -3.18 56.61 -1.89
N GLY A 662 -3.13 55.78 -0.83
CA GLY A 662 -4.09 55.87 0.29
C GLY A 662 -4.87 54.61 0.73
N LYS A 663 -4.60 53.40 0.24
CA LYS A 663 -5.26 52.19 0.82
C LYS A 663 -4.58 51.76 2.11
N GLN A 664 -5.35 51.67 3.20
CA GLN A 664 -4.88 51.10 4.47
C GLN A 664 -4.41 49.65 4.29
N PRO A 665 -3.35 49.20 4.98
CA PRO A 665 -2.90 47.82 4.90
C PRO A 665 -3.96 46.88 5.50
N VAL A 666 -4.37 45.86 4.74
CA VAL A 666 -5.30 44.82 5.21
C VAL A 666 -4.48 43.64 5.69
N TYR A 667 -4.61 43.31 6.97
CA TYR A 667 -4.01 42.15 7.61
C TYR A 667 -5.00 40.97 7.61
N PHE A 668 -4.48 39.76 7.75
CA PHE A 668 -5.32 38.58 7.92
C PHE A 668 -4.71 37.53 8.83
N MET A 669 -5.59 36.73 9.46
CA MET A 669 -5.23 35.55 10.22
C MET A 669 -6.19 34.41 9.88
N SER A 670 -5.63 33.28 9.48
CA SER A 670 -6.31 32.02 9.18
C SER A 670 -6.18 31.07 10.37
N PHE A 671 -7.31 30.49 10.77
CA PHE A 671 -7.40 29.43 11.78
C PHE A 671 -7.90 28.16 11.12
N THR A 672 -7.17 27.06 11.30
CA THR A 672 -7.54 25.75 10.77
C THR A 672 -7.89 24.82 11.93
N GLY A 673 -9.07 24.20 11.87
CA GLY A 673 -9.57 23.39 12.95
C GLY A 673 -10.90 22.69 12.64
N ILE A 674 -11.51 22.12 13.68
CA ILE A 674 -12.74 21.33 13.54
C ILE A 674 -13.91 22.14 14.08
N GLY A 675 -14.95 22.34 13.27
CA GLY A 675 -16.18 23.02 13.71
C GLY A 675 -15.97 24.45 14.21
N LEU A 676 -15.03 25.19 13.61
CA LEU A 676 -14.70 26.55 14.04
C LEU A 676 -15.84 27.55 13.77
N GLU A 677 -16.14 28.37 14.77
CA GLU A 677 -17.11 29.47 14.70
C GLU A 677 -16.41 30.82 14.57
N GLU A 678 -16.77 31.58 13.53
CA GLU A 678 -16.13 32.86 13.23
C GLU A 678 -16.28 33.88 14.39
N GLN A 679 -17.41 33.88 15.08
CA GLN A 679 -17.68 34.84 16.17
C GLN A 679 -16.77 34.62 17.38
N GLU A 680 -16.50 33.36 17.74
CA GLU A 680 -15.59 33.04 18.85
C GLU A 680 -14.14 33.39 18.49
N LEU A 681 -13.71 33.13 17.26
CA LEU A 681 -12.39 33.53 16.77
C LEU A 681 -12.23 35.06 16.75
N LYS A 682 -13.28 35.79 16.37
CA LYS A 682 -13.29 37.27 16.45
C LYS A 682 -13.12 37.76 17.87
N LYS A 683 -13.78 37.15 18.87
CA LYS A 683 -13.60 37.50 20.29
C LYS A 683 -12.15 37.27 20.75
N ILE A 684 -11.54 36.15 20.33
CA ILE A 684 -10.13 35.85 20.64
C ILE A 684 -9.23 36.96 20.08
N LEU A 685 -9.37 37.32 18.80
CA LEU A 685 -8.57 38.37 18.17
C LEU A 685 -8.83 39.77 18.75
N SER A 686 -10.08 40.11 19.08
CA SER A 686 -10.40 41.38 19.76
C SER A 686 -9.74 41.51 21.13
N SER A 687 -9.42 40.39 21.79
CA SER A 687 -8.66 40.39 23.04
C SER A 687 -7.14 40.60 22.86
N CYS A 688 -6.65 40.54 21.61
CA CYS A 688 -5.27 40.82 21.25
C CYS A 688 -5.00 42.32 20.97
N VAL A 689 -6.01 43.17 21.12
CA VAL A 689 -5.93 44.63 21.00
C VAL A 689 -6.20 45.26 22.36
N LYS A 690 -5.68 46.46 22.61
CA LYS A 690 -5.99 47.23 23.83
C LYS A 690 -7.50 47.50 23.89
N GLN A 691 -8.17 46.83 24.83
CA GLN A 691 -9.60 47.01 25.03
C GLN A 691 -9.92 48.33 25.74
N LYS A 692 -11.07 48.90 25.41
CA LYS A 692 -11.62 50.05 26.12
C LYS A 692 -11.92 49.64 27.57
N PRO A 693 -11.33 50.30 28.59
CA PRO A 693 -11.63 49.99 29.98
C PRO A 693 -13.10 50.27 30.31
N ASP A 694 -13.70 49.45 31.18
CA ASP A 694 -15.07 49.65 31.62
C ASP A 694 -15.22 50.95 32.44
N ARG A 695 -16.36 51.64 32.28
CA ARG A 695 -16.73 52.79 33.09
C ARG A 695 -16.77 52.39 34.57
N LYS A 696 -16.08 53.14 35.42
CA LYS A 696 -16.21 52.99 36.87
C LYS A 696 -17.55 53.58 37.31
N LYS A 697 -18.33 52.82 38.08
CA LYS A 697 -19.60 53.30 38.65
C LYS A 697 -19.32 54.29 39.79
N PHE A 698 -20.14 55.33 39.91
CA PHE A 698 -20.09 56.25 41.03
C PHE A 698 -20.33 55.50 42.35
N LEU A 699 -19.54 55.84 43.36
CA LEU A 699 -19.64 55.29 44.70
C LEU A 699 -20.79 55.96 45.45
N SER A 700 -21.63 55.15 46.09
CA SER A 700 -22.69 55.60 46.99
C SER A 700 -22.33 55.30 48.45
N ARG A 701 -23.04 55.92 49.40
CA ARG A 701 -22.86 55.67 50.84
C ARG A 701 -22.92 54.18 51.23
N LYS A 702 -23.71 53.38 50.48
CA LYS A 702 -23.91 51.93 50.69
C LYS A 702 -22.71 51.08 50.27
N ASP A 703 -21.82 51.62 49.43
CA ASP A 703 -20.65 50.91 48.91
C ASP A 703 -19.41 51.09 49.79
N LEU A 704 -19.50 51.94 50.83
CA LEU A 704 -18.43 52.19 51.79
C LEU A 704 -18.45 51.18 52.93
N THR A 705 -17.37 50.42 53.08
CA THR A 705 -17.18 49.49 54.21
C THR A 705 -16.89 50.23 55.52
N SER A 706 -17.25 49.62 56.66
CA SER A 706 -17.03 50.20 58.00
C SER A 706 -15.59 50.63 58.26
N LYS A 707 -14.62 49.87 57.72
CA LYS A 707 -13.18 50.20 57.82
C LYS A 707 -12.78 51.48 57.09
N VAL A 708 -13.44 51.81 55.98
CA VAL A 708 -13.17 53.05 55.23
C VAL A 708 -13.77 54.23 55.98
N ILE A 709 -14.94 54.06 56.59
CA ILE A 709 -15.58 55.07 57.43
C ILE A 709 -14.74 55.36 58.67
N GLU A 710 -14.17 54.32 59.29
CA GLU A 710 -13.23 54.47 60.42
C GLU A 710 -11.96 55.22 60.01
N LYS A 711 -11.36 54.92 58.84
CA LYS A 711 -10.21 55.68 58.33
C LYS A 711 -10.53 57.14 58.02
N ILE A 712 -11.72 57.42 57.49
CA ILE A 712 -12.18 58.80 57.25
C ILE A 712 -12.35 59.51 58.61
N HIS A 713 -12.94 58.82 59.58
CA HIS A 713 -13.07 59.34 60.94
C HIS A 713 -11.70 59.59 61.59
N GLU A 714 -10.77 58.64 61.56
CA GLU A 714 -9.40 58.80 62.07
C GLU A 714 -8.63 59.93 61.39
N LYS A 715 -8.91 60.26 60.14
CA LYS A 715 -8.25 61.38 59.48
C LYS A 715 -8.81 62.75 59.92
N HIS A 716 -10.09 62.79 60.29
CA HIS A 716 -10.85 64.02 60.51
C HIS A 716 -11.37 64.17 61.96
N HIS A 717 -11.00 63.29 62.89
CA HIS A 717 -11.46 63.33 64.29
C HIS A 717 -10.88 64.48 65.12
N LEU A 718 -9.86 65.16 64.59
CA LEU A 718 -9.22 66.36 65.17
C LEU A 718 -9.65 67.66 64.47
N ASP A 719 -10.53 67.56 63.47
CA ASP A 719 -11.02 68.74 62.74
C ASP A 719 -11.96 69.56 63.64
N GLU A 720 -12.12 70.85 63.31
CA GLU A 720 -12.95 71.77 64.08
C GLU A 720 -14.39 71.28 64.24
N LEU A 721 -14.85 71.27 65.49
CA LEU A 721 -16.19 70.82 65.83
C LEU A 721 -17.24 71.87 65.44
N PRO A 722 -18.43 71.47 64.99
CA PRO A 722 -19.53 72.40 64.75
C PRO A 722 -19.91 73.18 66.02
N ASP A 723 -20.38 74.41 65.83
CA ASP A 723 -20.84 75.26 66.92
C ASP A 723 -21.81 74.51 67.85
N GLY A 724 -21.50 74.53 69.15
CA GLY A 724 -22.27 73.84 70.18
C GLY A 724 -21.85 72.39 70.46
N TRP A 725 -20.78 71.87 69.85
CA TRP A 725 -20.20 70.56 70.17
C TRP A 725 -18.81 70.68 70.79
N PHE A 726 -18.52 69.88 71.81
CA PHE A 726 -17.18 69.77 72.40
C PHE A 726 -16.83 68.31 72.69
N TYR A 727 -15.53 68.01 72.67
CA TYR A 727 -15.03 66.67 73.00
C TYR A 727 -14.58 66.62 74.46
N ASN A 728 -15.13 65.70 75.25
CA ASN A 728 -14.88 65.62 76.69
C ASN A 728 -13.74 64.67 77.07
N GLY A 729 -12.90 64.25 76.12
CA GLY A 729 -11.82 63.27 76.32
C GLY A 729 -12.25 61.81 76.17
N SER A 730 -13.55 61.53 75.98
CA SER A 730 -14.04 60.17 75.68
C SER A 730 -15.10 60.14 74.57
N GLN A 731 -15.99 61.13 74.49
CA GLN A 731 -17.09 61.21 73.53
C GLN A 731 -17.35 62.67 73.11
N PHE A 732 -17.99 62.84 71.95
CA PHE A 732 -18.47 64.13 71.48
C PHE A 732 -19.80 64.44 72.13
N VAL A 733 -19.93 65.61 72.75
CA VAL A 733 -21.12 66.03 73.49
C VAL A 733 -21.61 67.38 72.96
N SER A 734 -22.89 67.44 72.63
CA SER A 734 -23.58 68.68 72.28
C SER A 734 -23.94 69.47 73.54
N MET A 735 -23.98 70.80 73.43
CA MET A 735 -24.51 71.71 74.46
C MET A 735 -25.99 71.43 74.80
N THR A 736 -26.72 70.74 73.92
CA THR A 736 -28.10 70.26 74.15
C THR A 736 -28.16 68.90 74.87
N GLY A 737 -27.02 68.28 75.16
CA GLY A 737 -26.92 67.02 75.91
C GLY A 737 -26.81 65.74 75.07
N GLU A 738 -26.87 65.82 73.74
CA GLU A 738 -26.66 64.68 72.84
C GLU A 738 -25.21 64.18 72.89
N ARG A 739 -25.01 62.85 72.83
CA ARG A 739 -23.68 62.20 72.92
C ARG A 739 -23.44 61.29 71.72
N SER A 740 -22.25 61.38 71.13
CA SER A 740 -21.83 60.54 70.00
C SER A 740 -20.40 60.05 70.19
N GLN A 741 -20.14 58.80 69.81
CA GLN A 741 -18.77 58.24 69.75
C GLN A 741 -18.03 58.61 68.45
N LYS A 742 -18.76 59.10 67.44
CA LYS A 742 -18.22 59.50 66.14
C LYS A 742 -18.33 61.02 65.97
N HIS A 743 -17.39 61.60 65.23
CA HIS A 743 -17.34 63.02 64.95
C HIS A 743 -18.71 63.51 64.42
N PRO A 744 -19.30 64.60 64.96
CA PRO A 744 -20.64 65.05 64.59
C PRO A 744 -20.79 65.38 63.09
N SER A 745 -19.70 65.82 62.46
CA SER A 745 -19.64 66.09 61.01
C SER A 745 -19.17 64.90 60.17
N LEU A 746 -19.12 63.68 60.70
CA LEU A 746 -18.60 62.51 59.98
C LEU A 746 -19.34 62.27 58.66
N GLU A 747 -20.67 62.46 58.61
CA GLU A 747 -21.42 62.33 57.36
C GLU A 747 -21.02 63.38 56.30
N LYS A 748 -20.64 64.60 56.72
CA LYS A 748 -20.09 65.61 55.80
C LYS A 748 -18.73 65.20 55.24
N PHE A 749 -17.86 64.61 56.06
CA PHE A 749 -16.55 64.11 55.62
C PHE A 749 -16.67 62.89 54.72
N VAL A 750 -17.62 62.01 55.01
CA VAL A 750 -17.95 60.89 54.13
C VAL A 750 -18.49 61.39 52.80
N GLN A 751 -19.37 62.39 52.81
CA GLN A 751 -19.88 63.00 51.57
C GLN A 751 -18.76 63.68 50.76
N ALA A 752 -17.89 64.47 51.40
CA ALA A 752 -16.75 65.10 50.73
C ALA A 752 -15.76 64.06 50.15
N TYR A 753 -15.54 62.94 50.85
CA TYR A 753 -14.74 61.82 50.34
C TYR A 753 -15.41 61.14 49.13
N LEU A 754 -16.73 60.93 49.19
CA LEU A 754 -17.50 60.41 48.06
C LEU A 754 -17.44 61.36 46.87
N ASP A 755 -17.60 62.66 47.08
CA ASP A 755 -17.53 63.68 46.03
C ASP A 755 -16.13 63.72 45.39
N GLN A 756 -15.07 63.65 46.20
CA GLN A 756 -13.69 63.56 45.70
C GLN A 756 -13.46 62.29 44.88
N LYS A 757 -13.89 61.13 45.38
CA LYS A 757 -13.71 59.85 44.67
C LYS A 757 -14.58 59.77 43.42
N ASN A 758 -15.78 60.31 43.46
CA ASN A 758 -16.67 60.41 42.31
C ASN A 758 -16.11 61.38 41.28
N ALA A 759 -15.48 62.49 41.67
CA ALA A 759 -14.75 63.37 40.75
C ALA A 759 -13.52 62.70 40.12
N GLU A 760 -12.79 61.85 40.86
CA GLU A 760 -11.71 61.01 40.29
C GLU A 760 -12.26 59.98 39.30
N ILE A 761 -13.39 59.35 39.61
CA ILE A 761 -14.10 58.41 38.73
C ILE A 761 -14.58 59.12 37.47
N ASP A 762 -15.14 60.33 37.60
CA ASP A 762 -15.60 61.15 36.49
C ASP A 762 -14.43 61.51 35.57
N ARG A 763 -13.33 62.06 36.13
CA ARG A 763 -12.10 62.32 35.36
C ARG A 763 -11.56 61.09 34.64
N PHE A 764 -11.64 59.92 35.26
CA PHE A 764 -11.23 58.65 34.64
C PHE A 764 -12.17 58.25 33.49
N ASN A 765 -13.49 58.36 33.69
CA ASN A 765 -14.49 58.04 32.67
C ASN A 765 -14.42 59.04 31.48
N THR A 766 -14.24 60.33 31.73
CA THR A 766 -14.04 61.34 30.68
C THR A 766 -12.76 61.07 29.88
N ARG A 767 -11.66 60.63 30.53
CA ARG A 767 -10.42 60.25 29.83
C ARG A 767 -10.62 59.03 28.93
N ILE A 768 -11.41 58.04 29.37
CA ILE A 768 -11.77 56.88 28.55
C ILE A 768 -12.59 57.27 27.31
N GLU A 769 -13.36 58.36 27.39
CA GLU A 769 -14.14 58.90 26.27
C GLU A 769 -13.33 59.75 25.30
N SER A 770 -12.29 60.43 25.78
CA SER A 770 -11.37 61.19 24.92
C SER A 770 -10.39 60.31 24.16
N ASP A 771 -10.01 59.15 24.72
CA ASP A 771 -9.11 58.20 24.07
C ASP A 771 -9.85 57.44 22.94
N SER A 772 -9.34 57.50 21.71
CA SER A 772 -9.94 56.80 20.56
C SER A 772 -9.60 55.31 20.60
N TYR A 773 -10.49 54.49 21.14
CA TYR A 773 -10.43 53.03 21.01
C TYR A 773 -11.11 52.61 19.70
N VAL A 774 -10.32 52.19 18.72
CA VAL A 774 -10.83 51.68 17.44
C VAL A 774 -11.10 50.19 17.57
N ASN A 775 -12.29 49.75 17.17
CA ASN A 775 -12.67 48.35 17.11
C ASN A 775 -11.89 47.64 15.99
N LEU A 776 -11.46 46.39 16.21
CA LEU A 776 -10.69 45.63 15.23
C LEU A 776 -11.46 45.36 13.92
N TRP A 777 -12.78 45.39 13.98
CA TRP A 777 -13.69 44.99 12.90
C TRP A 777 -14.39 46.17 12.20
N ASP A 778 -14.20 47.39 12.70
CA ASP A 778 -14.71 48.64 12.09
C ASP A 778 -13.64 49.22 11.16
#